data_AF-V4M8J6-F1
#
_entry.id   AF-V4M8J6-F1
#
_cell.length_a   1.000
_cell.length_b   1.000
_cell.length_c   1.000
_cell.angle_alpha   90.00
_cell.angle_beta   90.00
_cell.angle_gamma   90.00
#
_symmetry.space_group_name_H-M   'P 1'
#
loop_
_entity.id
_entity.type
_entity.pdbx_description
1 polymer ?
#
loop_
_entity_poly.entity_id
_entity_poly.type
_entity_poly.pdbx_seq_one_letter_code
_entity_poly.pdbx_strand_id
1 'polypeptide(L)'
;MAMEKSSSKYRTQFWYVAIASFLLWLFLLYLFNSSAKTVHSHERLFRQENVIDLVPEHHESDQPVVSGVDNKTLPVPGDDSSPEDRISEDAKVVNDLVEELEKEKVESEKKRGGSVLSGRSTRARRGHREPRKSRSSSRAEEEKKRVRSNADDVERNVDNSDQSFDKEPSFLEAKKERVDDDNNDLESKGGNELPNDWSNNDLEGDNTSETVPEQKIQSNLALNNSTSEARNRLISKRNQPRRVRNVIVRPKTRRNDPCAGKYVYMHEVPALFNEELLKNCWTLSKWTDMCELTSNFGLGPRLPNMEGVSGWFATNQFTLEVIFHNRMKQYKCLTKDSSLASAVYVPYYPGLDLMRFLWGPFPFMRDAAALDLMKWLRERPEWKRMDGRDHFMVAGRTTWDFMRTPENESDWGNRLMILPEIRNMTMLLIESSPWNYHGFAVPYPTYFHPSTNAEILQWQNRMRRIKRRYLFSFVGAPRPNLGDSIRSEIMDQCKASRRKCKLLECVSGSQKCYKPDQIMKFFLSSTFCLQPPGDSYTRRSTFDSILAGCIPVFFHPGSAYAQYIWHLPKDISKYSVFIPGKNVKEGKASIEKILSRIPRGKVVAMREEVIRLIPRLMYFNPSGKRGDVGRFEDAFDVAVEGVLQRVEGLRKKIEEGNEEIFDFPEQFSWKYNVFGNVERHEWDSYFDRP
;
A
#
# COMPACT_ATOMS: atom_id res chain seq x y z
N MET A 1 -10.79 -42.97 -77.31
CA MET A 1 -10.61 -41.53 -76.98
C MET A 1 -11.60 -41.16 -75.88
N ALA A 2 -11.16 -41.00 -74.62
CA ALA A 2 -12.05 -40.61 -73.51
C ALA A 2 -11.30 -40.03 -72.29
N MET A 3 -10.06 -39.55 -72.45
CA MET A 3 -9.15 -39.25 -71.32
C MET A 3 -8.88 -37.75 -71.12
N GLU A 4 -9.87 -36.90 -71.43
CA GLU A 4 -9.68 -35.43 -71.46
C GLU A 4 -10.95 -34.66 -71.04
N LYS A 5 -11.40 -34.83 -69.79
CA LYS A 5 -12.49 -34.00 -69.22
C LYS A 5 -12.56 -33.83 -67.69
N SER A 6 -11.72 -34.49 -66.90
CA SER A 6 -11.78 -34.43 -65.42
C SER A 6 -10.92 -33.33 -64.76
N SER A 7 -9.96 -32.75 -65.48
CA SER A 7 -9.01 -31.77 -64.91
C SER A 7 -9.62 -30.38 -64.61
N SER A 8 -10.70 -30.00 -65.31
CA SER A 8 -11.25 -28.64 -65.26
C SER A 8 -11.92 -28.27 -63.92
N LYS A 9 -12.63 -29.20 -63.27
CA LYS A 9 -13.40 -28.92 -62.04
C LYS A 9 -12.51 -28.62 -60.82
N TYR A 10 -11.40 -29.34 -60.64
CA TYR A 10 -10.49 -29.09 -59.52
C TYR A 10 -9.75 -27.75 -59.67
N ARG A 11 -9.38 -27.40 -60.91
CA ARG A 11 -8.67 -26.14 -61.20
C ARG A 11 -9.53 -24.91 -60.91
N THR A 12 -10.84 -24.95 -61.19
CA THR A 12 -11.75 -23.84 -60.85
C THR A 12 -12.04 -23.74 -59.35
N GLN A 13 -12.19 -24.86 -58.64
CA GLN A 13 -12.38 -24.85 -57.18
C GLN A 13 -11.17 -24.23 -56.44
N PHE A 14 -9.94 -24.52 -56.88
CA PHE A 14 -8.73 -23.92 -56.31
C PHE A 14 -8.73 -22.38 -56.41
N TRP A 15 -9.14 -21.82 -57.56
CA TRP A 15 -9.24 -20.37 -57.73
C TRP A 15 -10.26 -19.71 -56.79
N TYR A 16 -11.41 -20.35 -56.53
CA TYR A 16 -12.37 -19.81 -55.55
C TYR A 16 -11.81 -19.77 -54.12
N VAL A 17 -11.05 -20.79 -53.71
CA VAL A 17 -10.40 -20.80 -52.38
C VAL A 17 -9.29 -19.74 -52.30
N ALA A 18 -8.47 -19.59 -53.34
CA ALA A 18 -7.43 -18.56 -53.40
C ALA A 18 -8.01 -17.14 -53.36
N ILE A 19 -9.08 -16.87 -54.12
CA ILE A 19 -9.78 -15.58 -54.13
C ILE A 19 -10.45 -15.31 -52.78
N ALA A 20 -11.11 -16.29 -52.17
CA ALA A 20 -11.72 -16.13 -50.85
C ALA A 20 -10.68 -15.80 -49.76
N SER A 21 -9.52 -16.48 -49.79
CA SER A 21 -8.40 -16.21 -48.87
C SER A 21 -7.81 -14.81 -49.09
N PHE A 22 -7.61 -14.39 -50.34
CA PHE A 22 -7.12 -13.05 -50.68
C PHE A 22 -8.10 -11.93 -50.27
N LEU A 23 -9.41 -12.13 -50.46
CA LEU A 23 -10.45 -11.19 -50.02
C LEU A 23 -10.56 -11.13 -48.50
N LEU A 24 -10.41 -12.25 -47.80
CA LEU A 24 -10.34 -12.29 -46.34
C LEU A 24 -9.11 -11.51 -45.83
N TRP A 25 -7.95 -11.68 -46.47
CA TRP A 25 -6.73 -10.96 -46.12
C TRP A 25 -6.86 -9.46 -46.36
N LEU A 26 -7.44 -9.04 -47.50
CA LEU A 26 -7.76 -7.64 -47.77
C LEU A 26 -8.76 -7.05 -46.75
N PHE A 27 -9.76 -7.82 -46.32
CA PHE A 27 -10.73 -7.38 -45.30
C PHE A 27 -10.06 -7.19 -43.94
N LEU A 28 -9.18 -8.10 -43.52
CA LEU A 28 -8.37 -7.95 -42.31
C LEU A 28 -7.43 -6.74 -42.39
N LEU A 29 -6.78 -6.52 -43.54
CA LEU A 29 -5.95 -5.33 -43.79
C LEU A 29 -6.76 -4.03 -43.75
N TYR A 30 -7.99 -4.04 -44.29
CA TYR A 30 -8.90 -2.91 -44.22
C TYR A 30 -9.32 -2.60 -42.78
N LEU A 31 -9.68 -3.62 -41.99
CA LEU A 31 -9.99 -3.45 -40.56
C LEU A 31 -8.78 -2.89 -39.79
N PHE A 32 -7.59 -3.43 -40.01
CA PHE A 32 -6.36 -2.98 -39.32
C PHE A 32 -5.99 -1.52 -39.68
N ASN A 33 -6.11 -1.16 -40.97
CA ASN A 33 -5.84 0.20 -41.45
C ASN A 33 -6.97 1.19 -41.08
N SER A 34 -8.20 0.71 -40.89
CA SER A 34 -9.31 1.50 -40.33
C SER A 34 -9.05 1.82 -38.84
N SER A 35 -8.62 0.83 -38.05
CA SER A 35 -8.16 1.04 -36.66
C SER A 35 -6.97 2.00 -36.57
N ALA A 36 -6.01 1.91 -37.50
CA ALA A 36 -4.92 2.88 -37.58
C ALA A 36 -5.45 4.31 -37.84
N LYS A 37 -6.46 4.47 -38.70
CA LYS A 37 -7.08 5.77 -38.99
C LYS A 37 -7.88 6.33 -37.82
N THR A 38 -8.58 5.52 -37.01
CA THR A 38 -9.28 6.02 -35.82
C THR A 38 -8.31 6.45 -34.71
N VAL A 39 -7.17 5.75 -34.55
CA VAL A 39 -6.07 6.20 -33.67
C VAL A 39 -5.53 7.56 -34.15
N HIS A 40 -5.18 7.67 -35.43
CA HIS A 40 -4.61 8.89 -36.00
C HIS A 40 -5.61 10.07 -36.10
N SER A 41 -6.93 9.81 -36.06
CA SER A 41 -7.95 10.88 -35.94
C SER A 41 -8.12 11.37 -34.51
N HIS A 42 -8.04 10.48 -33.50
CA HIS A 42 -8.00 10.90 -32.10
C HIS A 42 -6.74 11.73 -31.81
N GLU A 43 -5.58 11.28 -32.26
CA GLU A 43 -4.30 12.01 -32.13
C GLU A 43 -4.35 13.41 -32.75
N ARG A 44 -5.11 13.60 -33.84
CA ARG A 44 -5.29 14.91 -34.48
C ARG A 44 -6.25 15.82 -33.71
N LEU A 45 -7.34 15.27 -33.14
CA LEU A 45 -8.24 16.00 -32.24
C LEU A 45 -7.51 16.50 -30.97
N PHE A 46 -6.71 15.64 -30.32
CA PHE A 46 -5.89 16.02 -29.16
C PHE A 46 -4.92 17.18 -29.43
N ARG A 47 -4.54 17.40 -30.70
CA ARG A 47 -3.61 18.48 -31.08
C ARG A 47 -4.30 19.79 -31.48
N GLN A 48 -5.62 19.79 -31.73
CA GLN A 48 -6.32 20.93 -32.30
C GLN A 48 -7.06 21.81 -31.26
N GLU A 49 -7.26 21.32 -30.03
CA GLU A 49 -7.82 22.14 -28.92
C GLU A 49 -6.76 22.90 -28.11
N ASN A 50 -5.46 22.74 -28.42
CA ASN A 50 -4.34 23.35 -27.69
C ASN A 50 -3.46 24.28 -28.55
N VAL A 51 -4.09 25.15 -29.36
CA VAL A 51 -3.39 26.25 -30.05
C VAL A 51 -4.11 27.57 -29.75
N ILE A 52 -3.43 28.43 -28.99
CA ILE A 52 -3.67 29.88 -28.95
C ILE A 52 -2.52 30.51 -29.74
N ASP A 53 -2.84 31.41 -30.66
CA ASP A 53 -1.85 32.01 -31.57
C ASP A 53 -0.75 32.79 -30.83
N LEU A 54 0.51 32.43 -31.10
CA LEU A 54 1.67 33.30 -30.95
C LEU A 54 2.62 33.08 -32.14
N VAL A 55 2.84 34.15 -32.91
CA VAL A 55 3.73 34.16 -34.07
C VAL A 55 5.19 34.32 -33.62
N PRO A 56 6.13 33.46 -34.06
CA PRO A 56 7.56 33.70 -33.92
C PRO A 56 8.13 34.42 -35.15
N GLU A 57 8.93 35.47 -34.95
CA GLU A 57 9.77 36.03 -36.02
C GLU A 57 10.98 35.12 -36.31
N HIS A 58 11.52 35.23 -37.52
CA HIS A 58 12.71 34.50 -37.96
C HIS A 58 13.97 34.99 -37.25
N HIS A 59 14.91 34.08 -36.98
CA HIS A 59 16.32 34.28 -37.33
C HIS A 59 17.01 32.93 -37.62
N GLU A 60 18.09 32.99 -38.38
CA GLU A 60 18.65 31.88 -39.16
C GLU A 60 20.19 31.91 -39.07
N SER A 61 20.83 30.76 -38.81
CA SER A 61 22.29 30.59 -38.99
C SER A 61 22.71 29.12 -39.04
N ASP A 62 23.50 28.83 -40.07
CA ASP A 62 24.01 27.55 -40.56
C ASP A 62 24.74 26.58 -39.60
N GLN A 63 24.55 25.27 -39.88
CA GLN A 63 25.53 24.22 -40.27
C GLN A 63 27.05 24.36 -39.93
N PRO A 64 27.87 23.26 -39.91
CA PRO A 64 27.66 21.97 -40.61
C PRO A 64 27.96 20.66 -39.83
N VAL A 65 27.78 19.54 -40.54
CA VAL A 65 28.02 18.14 -40.12
C VAL A 65 29.49 17.74 -40.28
N VAL A 66 30.01 16.89 -39.38
CA VAL A 66 31.15 15.99 -39.66
C VAL A 66 30.84 14.59 -39.14
N SER A 67 31.04 13.58 -39.99
CA SER A 67 30.94 12.16 -39.66
C SER A 67 32.33 11.53 -39.48
N GLY A 68 32.52 10.73 -38.43
CA GLY A 68 33.75 9.93 -38.23
C GLY A 68 33.42 8.59 -37.57
N VAL A 69 33.74 7.49 -38.23
CA VAL A 69 33.56 6.12 -37.74
C VAL A 69 34.93 5.56 -37.38
N ASP A 70 35.04 4.87 -36.24
CA ASP A 70 36.14 3.95 -36.01
C ASP A 70 35.66 2.73 -35.19
N ASN A 71 35.91 1.52 -35.70
CA ASN A 71 35.45 0.26 -35.12
C ASN A 71 36.66 -0.52 -34.58
N LYS A 72 36.66 -0.86 -33.29
CA LYS A 72 37.55 -1.90 -32.74
C LYS A 72 36.78 -2.85 -31.81
N THR A 73 37.24 -4.09 -31.78
CA THR A 73 36.39 -5.27 -31.54
C THR A 73 36.85 -6.09 -30.32
N LEU A 74 35.95 -6.95 -29.83
CA LEU A 74 36.15 -8.08 -28.90
C LEU A 74 36.13 -7.75 -27.39
N PRO A 75 35.78 -8.72 -26.52
CA PRO A 75 35.25 -10.07 -26.80
C PRO A 75 33.80 -10.30 -26.28
N VAL A 76 33.15 -11.34 -26.82
CA VAL A 76 31.84 -11.84 -26.36
C VAL A 76 32.05 -13.12 -25.52
N PRO A 77 31.51 -13.20 -24.29
CA PRO A 77 31.06 -14.46 -23.70
C PRO A 77 29.62 -14.72 -24.16
N GLY A 78 29.38 -15.86 -24.81
CA GLY A 78 28.03 -16.26 -25.21
C GLY A 78 27.26 -16.88 -24.05
N ASP A 79 25.98 -16.53 -23.93
CA ASP A 79 24.99 -17.30 -23.17
C ASP A 79 23.73 -17.42 -24.03
N ASP A 80 23.26 -18.65 -24.24
CA ASP A 80 22.24 -18.99 -25.24
C ASP A 80 20.89 -19.25 -24.55
N SER A 81 20.10 -18.18 -24.40
CA SER A 81 18.73 -18.26 -23.87
C SER A 81 17.79 -17.34 -24.65
N SER A 82 16.63 -17.88 -25.02
CA SER A 82 15.65 -17.18 -25.84
C SER A 82 14.84 -16.14 -25.04
N PRO A 83 14.31 -15.07 -25.66
CA PRO A 83 13.67 -13.97 -24.92
C PRO A 83 12.29 -14.25 -24.29
N GLU A 84 11.77 -15.49 -24.34
CA GLU A 84 10.35 -15.76 -24.07
C GLU A 84 10.00 -15.98 -22.59
N ASP A 85 10.94 -16.43 -21.75
CA ASP A 85 10.64 -16.89 -20.38
C ASP A 85 10.96 -15.86 -19.27
N ARG A 86 10.39 -14.64 -19.38
CA ARG A 86 10.30 -13.65 -18.28
C ARG A 86 8.88 -13.12 -18.07
N ILE A 87 7.91 -14.03 -18.07
CA ILE A 87 6.50 -13.73 -17.76
C ILE A 87 6.35 -13.52 -16.24
N SER A 88 5.91 -12.33 -15.82
CA SER A 88 5.57 -12.02 -14.42
C SER A 88 4.44 -12.92 -13.90
N GLU A 89 4.42 -13.22 -12.59
CA GLU A 89 3.34 -14.00 -11.97
C GLU A 89 1.96 -13.40 -12.24
N ASP A 90 1.80 -12.07 -12.30
CA ASP A 90 0.53 -11.42 -12.65
C ASP A 90 0.01 -11.86 -14.04
N ALA A 91 0.90 -11.96 -15.03
CA ALA A 91 0.54 -12.40 -16.38
C ALA A 91 0.29 -13.92 -16.45
N LYS A 92 1.03 -14.71 -15.67
CA LYS A 92 0.90 -16.17 -15.64
C LYS A 92 -0.36 -16.63 -14.91
N VAL A 93 -0.66 -16.03 -13.75
CA VAL A 93 -1.91 -16.23 -12.99
C VAL A 93 -3.15 -15.96 -13.86
N VAL A 94 -3.05 -15.05 -14.82
CA VAL A 94 -4.19 -14.67 -15.66
C VAL A 94 -4.34 -15.58 -16.87
N ASN A 95 -3.24 -16.06 -17.47
CA ASN A 95 -3.33 -17.13 -18.46
C ASN A 95 -4.00 -18.38 -17.85
N ASP A 96 -3.61 -18.76 -16.62
CA ASP A 96 -4.27 -19.84 -15.85
C ASP A 96 -5.78 -19.56 -15.66
N LEU A 97 -6.16 -18.32 -15.29
CA LEU A 97 -7.55 -17.89 -15.04
C LEU A 97 -8.43 -17.85 -16.29
N VAL A 98 -7.87 -17.42 -17.43
CA VAL A 98 -8.57 -17.44 -18.73
C VAL A 98 -8.81 -18.88 -19.16
N GLU A 99 -7.81 -19.76 -19.01
CA GLU A 99 -7.94 -21.18 -19.37
C GLU A 99 -8.96 -21.92 -18.45
N GLU A 100 -9.12 -21.51 -17.18
CA GLU A 100 -10.21 -22.00 -16.32
C GLU A 100 -11.58 -21.50 -16.76
N LEU A 101 -11.73 -20.21 -17.08
CA LEU A 101 -13.00 -19.62 -17.53
C LEU A 101 -13.49 -20.19 -18.87
N GLU A 102 -12.57 -20.50 -19.80
CA GLU A 102 -12.92 -21.17 -21.05
C GLU A 102 -13.40 -22.61 -20.81
N LYS A 103 -12.79 -23.34 -19.86
CA LYS A 103 -13.24 -24.69 -19.47
C LYS A 103 -14.63 -24.67 -18.82
N GLU A 104 -14.89 -23.75 -17.89
CA GLU A 104 -16.22 -23.60 -17.30
C GLU A 104 -17.28 -23.23 -18.35
N LYS A 105 -16.94 -22.34 -19.29
CA LYS A 105 -17.83 -21.97 -20.40
C LYS A 105 -18.18 -23.19 -21.27
N VAL A 106 -17.18 -23.97 -21.70
CA VAL A 106 -17.37 -25.20 -22.50
C VAL A 106 -18.21 -26.24 -21.73
N GLU A 107 -18.04 -26.38 -20.42
CA GLU A 107 -18.87 -27.30 -19.63
C GLU A 107 -20.31 -26.78 -19.46
N SER A 108 -20.51 -25.46 -19.37
CA SER A 108 -21.84 -24.83 -19.34
C SER A 108 -22.58 -25.01 -20.68
N GLU A 109 -21.86 -24.92 -21.80
CA GLU A 109 -22.42 -25.11 -23.15
C GLU A 109 -22.77 -26.59 -23.40
N LYS A 110 -21.94 -27.54 -22.94
CA LYS A 110 -22.30 -28.97 -22.92
C LYS A 110 -23.57 -29.26 -22.10
N LYS A 111 -23.72 -28.63 -20.93
CA LYS A 111 -24.92 -28.76 -20.09
C LYS A 111 -26.17 -28.12 -20.71
N ARG A 112 -26.02 -27.12 -21.59
CA ARG A 112 -27.11 -26.53 -22.38
C ARG A 112 -27.46 -27.35 -23.63
N GLY A 113 -26.48 -27.94 -24.31
CA GLY A 113 -26.72 -28.77 -25.50
C GLY A 113 -27.45 -30.09 -25.19
N GLY A 114 -27.32 -30.63 -23.99
CA GLY A 114 -27.92 -31.90 -23.59
C GLY A 114 -29.44 -31.90 -23.32
N SER A 115 -30.14 -30.76 -23.39
CA SER A 115 -31.54 -30.63 -22.94
C SER A 115 -32.59 -30.43 -24.04
N VAL A 116 -32.20 -30.45 -25.32
CA VAL A 116 -33.11 -30.19 -26.46
C VAL A 116 -33.15 -31.36 -27.44
N LEU A 117 -33.93 -32.40 -27.11
CA LEU A 117 -34.41 -33.40 -28.08
C LEU A 117 -35.66 -34.13 -27.54
N SER A 118 -36.50 -34.65 -28.45
CA SER A 118 -37.75 -35.41 -28.18
C SER A 118 -38.99 -34.61 -27.70
N GLY A 119 -39.46 -33.71 -28.56
CA GLY A 119 -40.82 -33.16 -28.48
C GLY A 119 -41.86 -34.04 -29.19
N ARG A 120 -42.51 -34.94 -28.45
CA ARG A 120 -43.90 -35.44 -28.58
C ARG A 120 -44.54 -35.64 -29.98
N SER A 121 -45.02 -36.86 -30.27
CA SER A 121 -46.15 -37.09 -31.18
C SER A 121 -47.15 -38.13 -30.62
N THR A 122 -48.34 -38.21 -31.20
CA THR A 122 -49.48 -39.03 -30.74
C THR A 122 -49.43 -40.46 -31.34
N ARG A 123 -50.13 -41.50 -30.86
CA ARG A 123 -51.60 -41.64 -30.69
C ARG A 123 -51.94 -42.92 -29.88
N ALA A 124 -53.21 -43.13 -29.54
CA ALA A 124 -53.65 -44.16 -28.58
C ALA A 124 -54.05 -45.54 -29.19
N ARG A 125 -54.01 -46.62 -28.38
CA ARG A 125 -55.13 -47.59 -28.22
C ARG A 125 -54.96 -48.63 -27.08
N ARG A 126 -56.09 -48.94 -26.42
CA ARG A 126 -56.58 -50.20 -25.78
C ARG A 126 -55.58 -51.27 -25.26
N GLY A 127 -55.89 -51.87 -24.08
CA GLY A 127 -55.52 -53.29 -23.84
C GLY A 127 -55.58 -53.88 -22.41
N HIS A 128 -56.77 -54.11 -21.86
CA HIS A 128 -57.17 -55.17 -20.89
C HIS A 128 -56.20 -55.90 -19.90
N ARG A 129 -56.78 -56.15 -18.70
CA ARG A 129 -56.75 -57.38 -17.86
C ARG A 129 -55.61 -57.64 -16.84
N GLU A 130 -56.02 -57.55 -15.57
CA GLU A 130 -55.76 -58.47 -14.43
C GLU A 130 -55.62 -59.99 -14.79
N PRO A 131 -55.07 -60.91 -13.93
CA PRO A 131 -55.20 -60.88 -12.46
C PRO A 131 -54.08 -61.43 -11.52
N ARG A 132 -54.16 -60.98 -10.25
CA ARG A 132 -53.93 -61.67 -8.95
C ARG A 132 -53.04 -62.93 -8.84
N LYS A 133 -52.07 -62.88 -7.90
CA LYS A 133 -52.03 -63.64 -6.61
C LYS A 133 -50.77 -63.27 -5.79
N SER A 134 -50.88 -62.64 -4.61
CA SER A 134 -50.97 -63.24 -3.24
C SER A 134 -49.59 -63.56 -2.60
N ARG A 135 -49.34 -63.42 -1.27
CA ARG A 135 -50.25 -63.25 -0.11
C ARG A 135 -49.51 -62.77 1.17
N SER A 136 -50.24 -62.17 2.13
CA SER A 136 -49.95 -62.01 3.59
C SER A 136 -48.76 -61.11 4.03
N SER A 137 -48.78 -60.43 5.19
CA SER A 137 -49.74 -60.45 6.33
C SER A 137 -50.01 -59.06 6.98
N SER A 138 -51.14 -58.98 7.71
CA SER A 138 -51.66 -57.93 8.64
C SER A 138 -50.64 -57.35 9.66
N ARG A 139 -50.86 -56.23 10.38
CA ARG A 139 -52.10 -55.59 10.95
C ARG A 139 -51.79 -54.09 11.25
N ALA A 140 -52.61 -53.08 10.90
CA ALA A 140 -53.76 -52.48 11.64
C ALA A 140 -53.47 -52.11 13.13
N GLU A 141 -53.86 -50.93 13.69
CA GLU A 141 -54.73 -49.82 13.21
C GLU A 141 -54.62 -48.54 14.11
N GLU A 142 -54.74 -47.32 13.52
CA GLU A 142 -55.57 -46.13 13.92
C GLU A 142 -55.57 -45.48 15.36
N GLU A 143 -55.96 -44.20 15.64
CA GLU A 143 -56.54 -43.08 14.84
C GLU A 143 -56.54 -41.64 15.49
N LYS A 144 -56.79 -40.59 14.66
CA LYS A 144 -57.48 -39.26 14.95
C LYS A 144 -56.84 -38.26 15.97
N LYS A 145 -57.07 -36.91 15.97
CA LYS A 145 -57.92 -35.98 15.15
C LYS A 145 -57.50 -34.48 15.26
N ARG A 146 -57.80 -33.69 14.20
CA ARG A 146 -58.01 -32.19 14.11
C ARG A 146 -56.82 -31.24 14.38
N VAL A 147 -56.53 -30.14 13.66
CA VAL A 147 -57.12 -29.31 12.55
C VAL A 147 -57.78 -27.96 12.95
N ARG A 148 -57.44 -26.90 12.17
CA ARG A 148 -57.70 -25.44 12.27
C ARG A 148 -56.82 -24.71 13.29
N SER A 149 -56.08 -23.63 12.99
CA SER A 149 -56.15 -22.51 12.01
C SER A 149 -57.05 -21.33 12.42
N ASN A 150 -56.46 -20.13 12.44
CA ASN A 150 -56.75 -19.02 11.53
C ASN A 150 -55.60 -17.99 11.60
N ALA A 151 -55.57 -17.05 10.66
CA ALA A 151 -54.72 -15.86 10.69
C ALA A 151 -55.60 -14.60 10.77
N ASP A 152 -54.97 -13.43 10.92
CA ASP A 152 -55.17 -12.23 10.08
C ASP A 152 -54.83 -10.93 10.84
N ASP A 153 -53.93 -10.16 10.23
CA ASP A 153 -53.70 -8.70 10.21
C ASP A 153 -54.21 -7.73 11.31
N VAL A 154 -53.38 -6.70 11.62
CA VAL A 154 -53.58 -5.30 11.16
C VAL A 154 -52.50 -4.36 11.75
N GLU A 155 -52.05 -3.36 10.97
CA GLU A 155 -51.13 -2.29 11.39
C GLU A 155 -51.84 -1.11 12.09
N ARG A 156 -51.19 -0.47 13.08
CA ARG A 156 -50.78 0.96 12.97
C ARG A 156 -49.93 1.52 14.11
N ASN A 157 -49.26 2.63 13.82
CA ASN A 157 -48.51 3.49 14.75
C ASN A 157 -49.44 4.48 15.50
N VAL A 158 -48.97 5.04 16.62
CA VAL A 158 -48.66 6.48 16.85
C VAL A 158 -48.25 6.72 18.32
N ASP A 159 -47.47 7.76 18.55
CA ASP A 159 -46.88 8.18 19.83
C ASP A 159 -47.88 8.57 20.93
N ASN A 160 -47.41 8.61 22.18
CA ASN A 160 -47.72 9.69 23.12
C ASN A 160 -46.67 9.81 24.24
N SER A 161 -46.63 10.96 24.92
CA SER A 161 -45.56 11.39 25.83
C SER A 161 -46.01 11.58 27.30
N ASP A 162 -45.05 12.01 28.12
CA ASP A 162 -45.17 12.75 29.39
C ASP A 162 -45.30 12.04 30.76
N GLN A 163 -44.29 12.32 31.61
CA GLN A 163 -44.38 12.73 33.03
C GLN A 163 -44.79 11.68 34.10
N SER A 164 -44.33 11.73 35.38
CA SER A 164 -43.42 12.65 36.12
C SER A 164 -42.97 12.05 37.49
N PHE A 165 -42.21 12.82 38.30
CA PHE A 165 -41.80 12.60 39.73
C PHE A 165 -40.63 11.60 39.99
N ASP A 166 -39.75 11.78 40.99
CA ASP A 166 -39.60 12.85 42.00
C ASP A 166 -38.12 13.17 42.40
N LYS A 167 -37.91 14.03 43.41
CA LYS A 167 -36.70 14.85 43.71
C LYS A 167 -35.58 14.25 44.62
N GLU A 168 -34.46 14.99 44.63
CA GLU A 168 -33.32 14.95 45.58
C GLU A 168 -33.69 15.20 47.06
N PRO A 169 -32.70 15.10 47.98
CA PRO A 169 -32.17 16.34 48.59
C PRO A 169 -30.62 16.50 48.52
N SER A 170 -30.14 17.72 48.78
CA SER A 170 -28.73 18.17 48.60
C SER A 170 -28.28 19.22 49.64
N PHE A 171 -26.96 19.57 49.68
CA PHE A 171 -26.31 20.68 50.45
C PHE A 171 -26.23 20.58 52.01
N LEU A 172 -25.45 21.36 52.82
CA LEU A 172 -24.53 22.53 52.66
C LEU A 172 -23.38 22.57 53.74
N GLU A 173 -22.19 23.02 53.32
CA GLU A 173 -21.06 23.83 53.92
C GLU A 173 -20.80 24.22 55.43
N ALA A 174 -19.50 24.08 55.82
CA ALA A 174 -18.49 25.13 56.21
C ALA A 174 -18.25 25.75 57.63
N LYS A 175 -16.98 26.22 57.80
CA LYS A 175 -16.34 27.29 58.66
C LYS A 175 -15.49 26.94 59.93
N LYS A 176 -14.26 27.52 59.93
CA LYS A 176 -13.46 28.33 60.94
C LYS A 176 -13.80 28.27 62.47
N GLU A 177 -12.92 28.58 63.44
CA GLU A 177 -11.58 29.27 63.54
C GLU A 177 -10.84 28.79 64.84
N ARG A 178 -9.50 28.54 64.89
CA ARG A 178 -8.33 29.38 65.34
C ARG A 178 -8.14 29.56 66.88
N VAL A 179 -6.88 29.82 67.31
CA VAL A 179 -6.30 30.22 68.63
C VAL A 179 -5.54 29.09 69.36
N ASP A 180 -4.35 29.25 70.01
CA ASP A 180 -3.07 29.96 69.76
C ASP A 180 -1.99 29.39 70.77
N ASP A 181 -0.80 30.01 70.91
CA ASP A 181 0.28 29.85 71.94
C ASP A 181 1.22 28.60 71.97
N ASP A 182 2.52 28.67 72.35
CA ASP A 182 3.57 29.72 72.17
C ASP A 182 5.02 29.20 72.48
N ASN A 183 6.08 29.87 71.98
CA ASN A 183 7.54 29.83 72.35
C ASN A 183 8.32 28.47 72.28
N ASN A 184 9.64 28.35 71.95
CA ASN A 184 10.75 29.23 71.47
C ASN A 184 11.94 28.33 70.96
N ASP A 185 13.19 28.71 70.59
CA ASP A 185 13.98 29.97 70.65
C ASP A 185 15.18 30.05 69.64
N LEU A 186 15.89 31.20 69.64
CA LEU A 186 17.31 31.56 69.28
C LEU A 186 18.29 30.56 68.59
N GLU A 187 19.22 30.95 67.68
CA GLU A 187 19.50 32.13 66.79
C GLU A 187 20.40 31.58 65.61
N SER A 188 21.07 32.27 64.67
CA SER A 188 21.51 33.67 64.48
C SER A 188 21.79 34.11 63.02
N LYS A 189 22.09 35.41 62.86
CA LYS A 189 22.89 36.15 61.82
C LYS A 189 23.95 35.29 61.05
N GLY A 190 24.43 35.54 59.82
CA GLY A 190 24.40 36.64 58.82
C GLY A 190 25.51 36.34 57.75
N GLY A 191 25.90 37.14 56.75
CA GLY A 191 25.44 38.44 56.18
C GLY A 191 26.43 38.96 55.10
N ASN A 192 25.95 39.81 54.16
CA ASN A 192 26.65 40.70 53.19
C ASN A 192 27.72 40.21 52.15
N GLU A 193 27.45 40.61 50.89
CA GLU A 193 28.33 41.32 49.91
C GLU A 193 29.46 40.64 49.08
N LEU A 194 29.77 41.33 47.96
CA LEU A 194 30.77 41.09 46.88
C LEU A 194 31.96 42.06 47.09
N PRO A 195 33.20 41.85 46.53
CA PRO A 195 33.45 41.87 45.08
C PRO A 195 34.70 41.08 44.56
N ASN A 196 35.10 41.40 43.31
CA ASN A 196 36.30 41.06 42.50
C ASN A 196 37.66 40.99 43.28
N ASP A 197 38.77 40.40 42.79
CA ASP A 197 39.40 40.62 41.47
C ASP A 197 40.46 39.54 41.04
N TRP A 198 41.14 39.75 39.90
CA TRP A 198 42.22 38.91 39.32
C TRP A 198 43.57 38.98 40.07
N SER A 199 44.43 37.94 39.96
CA SER A 199 45.74 38.02 39.23
C SER A 199 46.68 36.79 39.43
N ASN A 200 46.90 36.03 38.35
CA ASN A 200 48.19 35.76 37.64
C ASN A 200 49.60 35.65 38.31
N ASN A 201 50.49 34.92 37.60
CA ASN A 201 51.98 34.93 37.63
C ASN A 201 52.70 34.22 38.82
N ASP A 202 53.91 33.64 38.70
CA ASP A 202 54.85 33.36 37.57
C ASP A 202 55.94 32.32 37.95
N LEU A 203 56.93 32.10 37.04
CA LEU A 203 58.25 31.44 37.21
C LEU A 203 58.26 29.89 37.10
N GLU A 204 58.88 29.28 36.08
CA GLU A 204 60.33 29.08 35.79
C GLU A 204 60.99 27.95 36.62
N GLY A 205 61.78 27.03 36.06
CA GLY A 205 62.11 26.83 34.63
C GLY A 205 63.22 25.79 34.37
N ASP A 206 63.79 25.88 33.17
CA ASP A 206 65.01 25.23 32.65
C ASP A 206 64.99 23.73 32.25
N ASN A 207 66.07 23.34 31.53
CA ASN A 207 66.20 22.20 30.63
C ASN A 207 67.24 21.18 31.14
N THR A 208 67.30 20.00 30.53
CA THR A 208 68.53 19.54 29.84
C THR A 208 68.33 18.29 28.96
N SER A 209 69.05 18.26 27.84
CA SER A 209 69.39 17.06 27.05
C SER A 209 70.64 16.38 27.66
N GLU A 210 71.23 15.27 27.20
CA GLU A 210 71.32 14.54 25.91
C GLU A 210 71.26 13.00 26.21
N THR A 211 71.30 12.00 25.31
CA THR A 211 72.13 11.77 24.11
C THR A 211 71.51 10.79 23.09
N VAL A 212 71.95 10.93 21.83
CA VAL A 212 71.65 10.17 20.59
C VAL A 212 72.95 9.41 20.20
N PRO A 213 73.00 8.21 19.55
CA PRO A 213 72.54 7.91 18.16
C PRO A 213 72.09 6.43 17.89
N GLU A 214 71.71 5.88 16.72
CA GLU A 214 71.37 6.29 15.32
C GLU A 214 70.62 5.09 14.60
N GLN A 215 70.19 5.01 13.32
CA GLN A 215 70.07 5.92 12.13
C GLN A 215 68.96 5.42 11.15
N LYS A 216 67.97 6.27 10.78
CA LYS A 216 67.14 6.20 9.52
C LYS A 216 66.26 4.93 9.31
N ILE A 217 65.24 4.87 8.43
CA ILE A 217 64.95 5.52 7.12
C ILE A 217 63.61 6.28 7.10
N GLN A 218 63.47 7.21 6.13
CA GLN A 218 62.39 8.18 5.97
C GLN A 218 61.08 7.61 5.41
N SER A 219 59.95 8.23 5.81
CA SER A 219 58.95 8.75 4.88
C SER A 219 58.37 10.06 5.45
N ASN A 220 58.02 11.03 4.60
CA ASN A 220 57.50 12.34 5.06
C ASN A 220 56.73 13.07 3.93
N LEU A 221 55.90 14.05 4.31
CA LEU A 221 54.97 14.87 3.48
C LEU A 221 53.68 14.20 2.96
N ALA A 222 52.55 14.48 3.61
CA ALA A 222 51.22 14.65 2.98
C ALA A 222 50.16 15.31 3.91
N LEU A 223 50.53 16.26 4.79
CA LEU A 223 49.62 16.81 5.82
C LEU A 223 49.38 18.33 5.67
N ASN A 224 48.64 18.77 4.64
CA ASN A 224 48.36 20.22 4.44
C ASN A 224 47.04 20.60 3.74
N ASN A 225 46.13 19.66 3.43
CA ASN A 225 44.90 19.98 2.67
C ASN A 225 43.63 20.25 3.52
N SER A 226 43.62 19.90 4.81
CA SER A 226 42.37 19.97 5.61
C SER A 226 41.93 21.42 5.97
N THR A 227 42.87 22.36 6.08
CA THR A 227 42.60 23.72 6.58
C THR A 227 42.17 24.71 5.49
N SER A 228 42.43 24.43 4.22
CA SER A 228 42.03 25.30 3.10
C SER A 228 40.53 25.16 2.78
N GLU A 229 40.00 23.94 2.74
CA GLU A 229 38.57 23.69 2.47
C GLU A 229 37.67 24.31 3.55
N ALA A 230 38.06 24.22 4.82
CA ALA A 230 37.35 24.84 5.94
C ALA A 230 37.27 26.38 5.80
N ARG A 231 38.38 27.03 5.42
CA ARG A 231 38.40 28.48 5.15
C ARG A 231 37.57 28.84 3.92
N ASN A 232 37.65 28.07 2.84
CA ASN A 232 36.89 28.32 1.62
C ASN A 232 35.37 28.18 1.84
N ARG A 233 34.92 27.22 2.65
CA ARG A 233 33.51 27.10 3.09
C ARG A 233 33.05 28.32 3.90
N LEU A 234 33.89 28.85 4.79
CA LEU A 234 33.59 30.05 5.59
C LEU A 234 33.55 31.34 4.76
N ILE A 235 34.43 31.47 3.76
CA ILE A 235 34.45 32.64 2.86
C ILE A 235 33.25 32.60 1.89
N SER A 236 32.91 31.43 1.34
CA SER A 236 31.74 31.24 0.48
C SER A 236 30.43 31.67 1.16
N LYS A 237 30.23 31.31 2.45
CA LYS A 237 29.06 31.74 3.24
C LYS A 237 28.95 33.27 3.43
N ARG A 238 29.98 34.06 3.16
CA ARG A 238 29.98 35.52 3.38
C ARG A 238 29.57 36.35 2.16
N ASN A 239 29.61 35.76 0.96
CA ASN A 239 29.31 36.44 -0.32
C ASN A 239 28.05 35.93 -1.03
N GLN A 240 27.20 35.14 -0.39
CA GLN A 240 25.85 34.91 -0.92
C GLN A 240 25.05 36.23 -0.88
N PRO A 241 24.39 36.64 -1.98
CA PRO A 241 23.47 37.76 -1.93
C PRO A 241 22.36 37.45 -0.92
N ARG A 242 21.87 38.46 -0.19
CA ARG A 242 20.75 38.31 0.75
C ARG A 242 19.51 37.82 -0.01
N ARG A 243 19.31 36.50 -0.05
CA ARG A 243 18.10 35.86 -0.59
C ARG A 243 16.89 36.47 0.11
N VAL A 244 15.88 36.81 -0.68
CA VAL A 244 14.58 37.22 -0.16
C VAL A 244 14.10 36.10 0.76
N ARG A 245 13.82 36.39 2.03
CA ARG A 245 13.12 35.44 2.90
C ARG A 245 11.75 35.21 2.29
N ASN A 246 11.56 34.04 1.67
CA ASN A 246 10.25 33.60 1.21
C ASN A 246 9.30 33.64 2.41
N VAL A 247 8.35 34.58 2.41
CA VAL A 247 7.42 34.77 3.51
C VAL A 247 6.45 33.60 3.48
N ILE A 248 6.73 32.56 4.26
CA ILE A 248 5.89 31.36 4.31
C ILE A 248 4.51 31.78 4.79
N VAL A 249 3.51 31.59 3.92
CA VAL A 249 2.12 31.96 4.22
C VAL A 249 1.55 30.93 5.18
N ARG A 250 1.80 31.16 6.48
CA ARG A 250 1.17 30.41 7.58
C ARG A 250 -0.34 30.37 7.39
N PRO A 251 -1.00 29.22 7.63
CA PRO A 251 -2.44 29.13 7.51
C PRO A 251 -3.14 30.11 8.47
N LYS A 252 -4.17 30.80 7.99
CA LYS A 252 -4.98 31.66 8.87
C LYS A 252 -5.79 30.76 9.82
N THR A 253 -5.60 30.91 11.13
CA THR A 253 -6.36 30.17 12.14
C THR A 253 -7.30 31.09 12.91
N ARG A 254 -8.50 30.60 13.23
CA ARG A 254 -9.43 31.29 14.14
C ARG A 254 -9.16 30.83 15.58
N ARG A 255 -9.40 31.70 16.58
CA ARG A 255 -9.34 31.28 17.99
C ARG A 255 -10.43 30.24 18.25
N ASN A 256 -10.09 29.23 19.06
CA ASN A 256 -10.97 28.10 19.44
C ASN A 256 -11.45 27.22 18.28
N ASP A 257 -10.72 27.21 17.15
CA ASP A 257 -11.02 26.39 15.98
C ASP A 257 -10.52 24.93 16.16
N PRO A 258 -11.41 23.91 16.15
CA PRO A 258 -11.01 22.51 16.32
C PRO A 258 -10.27 21.93 15.09
N CYS A 259 -10.15 22.68 14.00
CA CYS A 259 -9.38 22.33 12.81
C CYS A 259 -8.09 23.16 12.65
N ALA A 260 -7.73 24.01 13.61
CA ALA A 260 -6.47 24.74 13.62
C ALA A 260 -5.27 23.77 13.49
N GLY A 261 -4.39 24.02 12.51
CA GLY A 261 -3.25 23.14 12.20
C GLY A 261 -3.61 21.80 11.54
N LYS A 262 -4.91 21.49 11.35
CA LYS A 262 -5.41 20.23 10.79
C LYS A 262 -6.15 20.39 9.46
N TYR A 263 -6.31 21.61 8.96
CA TYR A 263 -6.95 21.84 7.67
C TYR A 263 -6.16 21.23 6.50
N VAL A 264 -6.86 20.46 5.66
CA VAL A 264 -6.33 19.93 4.39
C VAL A 264 -7.14 20.54 3.23
N TYR A 265 -6.45 21.17 2.28
CA TYR A 265 -7.04 21.47 0.97
C TYR A 265 -6.81 20.29 0.02
N MET A 266 -7.71 20.07 -0.92
CA MET A 266 -7.58 19.00 -1.92
C MET A 266 -7.65 19.63 -3.32
N HIS A 267 -6.65 19.36 -4.14
CA HIS A 267 -6.62 19.86 -5.53
C HIS A 267 -7.76 19.26 -6.35
N GLU A 268 -8.51 20.13 -7.03
CA GLU A 268 -9.42 19.74 -8.11
C GLU A 268 -8.60 19.47 -9.39
N VAL A 269 -7.85 18.36 -9.40
CA VAL A 269 -7.03 17.92 -10.53
C VAL A 269 -7.90 17.52 -11.74
N PRO A 270 -7.40 17.65 -12.98
CA PRO A 270 -8.10 17.15 -14.18
C PRO A 270 -8.52 15.68 -14.06
N ALA A 271 -9.74 15.37 -14.50
CA ALA A 271 -10.39 14.07 -14.27
C ALA A 271 -9.61 12.87 -14.84
N LEU A 272 -8.77 13.09 -15.86
CA LEU A 272 -7.87 12.09 -16.46
C LEU A 272 -6.91 11.46 -15.43
N PHE A 273 -6.61 12.17 -14.34
CA PHE A 273 -5.75 11.69 -13.25
C PHE A 273 -6.50 10.83 -12.21
N ASN A 274 -7.84 10.77 -12.23
CA ASN A 274 -8.61 10.05 -11.21
C ASN A 274 -9.98 9.50 -11.66
N GLU A 275 -10.99 10.36 -11.82
CA GLU A 275 -12.37 9.92 -12.02
C GLU A 275 -12.60 9.33 -13.41
N GLU A 276 -11.80 9.71 -14.40
CA GLU A 276 -11.82 9.12 -15.74
C GLU A 276 -11.17 7.73 -15.80
N LEU A 277 -10.15 7.47 -14.97
CA LEU A 277 -9.57 6.14 -14.79
C LEU A 277 -10.63 5.15 -14.25
N LEU A 278 -11.50 5.62 -13.35
CA LEU A 278 -12.62 4.83 -12.83
C LEU A 278 -13.80 4.73 -13.81
N LYS A 279 -14.07 5.77 -14.62
CA LYS A 279 -15.07 5.68 -15.70
C LYS A 279 -14.65 4.67 -16.78
N ASN A 280 -13.35 4.55 -17.04
CA ASN A 280 -12.76 3.60 -17.99
C ASN A 280 -12.08 2.41 -17.29
N CYS A 281 -12.64 1.96 -16.16
CA CYS A 281 -12.04 0.97 -15.26
C CYS A 281 -11.61 -0.34 -15.96
N TRP A 282 -12.33 -0.80 -16.99
CA TRP A 282 -11.96 -1.98 -17.79
C TRP A 282 -10.63 -1.84 -18.56
N THR A 283 -10.08 -0.63 -18.68
CA THR A 283 -8.78 -0.38 -19.32
C THR A 283 -7.59 -0.47 -18.36
N LEU A 284 -7.85 -0.50 -17.04
CA LEU A 284 -6.81 -0.47 -16.01
C LEU A 284 -6.06 -1.79 -15.87
N SER A 285 -6.62 -2.89 -16.38
CA SER A 285 -6.00 -4.22 -16.35
C SER A 285 -6.45 -5.02 -17.57
N LYS A 286 -5.52 -5.72 -18.24
CA LYS A 286 -5.83 -6.63 -19.36
C LYS A 286 -6.52 -7.93 -18.91
N TRP A 287 -6.77 -8.06 -17.60
CA TRP A 287 -6.67 -9.34 -16.91
C TRP A 287 -7.65 -9.52 -15.75
N THR A 288 -8.28 -8.44 -15.29
CA THR A 288 -9.10 -8.45 -14.08
C THR A 288 -10.14 -7.35 -14.20
N ASP A 289 -11.38 -7.61 -13.79
CA ASP A 289 -12.42 -6.58 -13.76
C ASP A 289 -12.11 -5.55 -12.64
N MET A 290 -11.39 -4.50 -13.01
CA MET A 290 -11.09 -3.39 -12.11
C MET A 290 -12.33 -2.52 -11.84
N CYS A 291 -13.43 -2.64 -12.59
CA CYS A 291 -14.70 -2.00 -12.27
C CYS A 291 -15.36 -2.67 -11.05
N GLU A 292 -15.38 -4.00 -11.02
CA GLU A 292 -15.83 -4.75 -9.84
C GLU A 292 -14.96 -4.40 -8.61
N LEU A 293 -13.63 -4.42 -8.77
CA LEU A 293 -12.69 -4.19 -7.68
C LEU A 293 -12.65 -2.74 -7.17
N THR A 294 -12.94 -1.73 -8.00
CA THR A 294 -13.03 -0.32 -7.58
C THR A 294 -14.43 0.09 -7.10
N SER A 295 -15.42 -0.82 -7.18
CA SER A 295 -16.76 -0.60 -6.63
C SER A 295 -16.76 -0.33 -5.12
N ASN A 296 -17.91 0.10 -4.57
CA ASN A 296 -18.07 0.45 -3.15
C ASN A 296 -16.97 1.41 -2.63
N PHE A 297 -16.62 2.44 -3.41
CA PHE A 297 -15.57 3.41 -3.08
C PHE A 297 -14.15 2.81 -2.96
N GLY A 298 -13.81 1.83 -3.80
CA GLY A 298 -12.51 1.14 -3.80
C GLY A 298 -12.46 -0.11 -2.91
N LEU A 299 -13.54 -0.42 -2.19
CA LEU A 299 -13.65 -1.60 -1.32
C LEU A 299 -13.97 -2.89 -2.08
N GLY A 300 -14.44 -2.80 -3.33
CA GLY A 300 -14.88 -3.96 -4.12
C GLY A 300 -16.21 -4.56 -3.62
N PRO A 301 -16.56 -5.79 -4.05
CA PRO A 301 -17.79 -6.48 -3.66
C PRO A 301 -17.93 -6.69 -2.15
N ARG A 302 -19.17 -6.72 -1.64
CA ARG A 302 -19.45 -7.12 -0.25
C ARG A 302 -19.31 -8.63 -0.08
N LEU A 303 -18.76 -9.04 1.05
CA LEU A 303 -18.65 -10.44 1.47
C LEU A 303 -19.68 -10.79 2.55
N PRO A 304 -20.00 -12.09 2.75
CA PRO A 304 -20.80 -12.54 3.88
C PRO A 304 -20.17 -12.19 5.23
N ASN A 305 -21.00 -11.91 6.24
CA ASN A 305 -20.58 -11.57 7.61
C ASN A 305 -19.66 -12.66 8.21
N MET A 306 -18.40 -12.31 8.52
CA MET A 306 -17.46 -13.25 9.11
C MET A 306 -17.59 -13.28 10.63
N GLU A 307 -17.67 -14.48 11.22
CA GLU A 307 -17.83 -14.70 12.67
C GLU A 307 -19.03 -13.94 13.30
N GLY A 308 -20.05 -13.62 12.49
CA GLY A 308 -21.24 -12.87 12.88
C GLY A 308 -21.14 -11.34 12.75
N VAL A 309 -20.00 -10.79 12.31
CA VAL A 309 -19.78 -9.33 12.17
C VAL A 309 -19.90 -8.90 10.71
N SER A 310 -20.58 -7.77 10.45
CA SER A 310 -20.71 -7.13 9.13
C SER A 310 -19.48 -6.31 8.73
N GLY A 311 -19.48 -5.67 7.56
CA GLY A 311 -18.39 -4.82 7.11
C GLY A 311 -17.23 -5.55 6.40
N TRP A 312 -17.51 -6.70 5.77
CA TRP A 312 -16.52 -7.46 4.99
C TRP A 312 -16.66 -7.18 3.49
N PHE A 313 -15.53 -7.02 2.81
CA PHE A 313 -15.47 -6.74 1.38
C PHE A 313 -14.31 -7.50 0.71
N ALA A 314 -14.44 -7.77 -0.59
CA ALA A 314 -13.43 -8.42 -1.41
C ALA A 314 -12.36 -7.41 -1.91
N THR A 315 -11.91 -6.53 -1.01
CA THR A 315 -11.03 -5.40 -1.29
C THR A 315 -9.76 -5.85 -1.99
N ASN A 316 -9.45 -5.28 -3.16
CA ASN A 316 -8.16 -5.50 -3.80
C ASN A 316 -7.05 -4.81 -2.99
N GLN A 317 -5.84 -5.37 -2.99
CA GLN A 317 -4.71 -4.78 -2.24
C GLN A 317 -4.15 -3.50 -2.89
N PHE A 318 -4.52 -3.22 -4.14
CA PHE A 318 -3.99 -2.11 -4.94
C PHE A 318 -5.00 -0.97 -5.22
N THR A 319 -6.17 -0.93 -4.55
CA THR A 319 -7.20 0.12 -4.74
C THR A 319 -7.13 1.26 -3.72
N LEU A 320 -6.00 1.40 -3.02
CA LEU A 320 -5.85 2.33 -1.89
C LEU A 320 -6.14 3.78 -2.25
N GLU A 321 -5.76 4.26 -3.42
CA GLU A 321 -5.98 5.67 -3.80
C GLU A 321 -7.47 6.00 -3.85
N VAL A 322 -8.29 5.06 -4.34
CA VAL A 322 -9.75 5.20 -4.40
C VAL A 322 -10.35 5.22 -2.99
N ILE A 323 -9.89 4.34 -2.10
CA ILE A 323 -10.33 4.28 -0.71
C ILE A 323 -9.95 5.58 0.03
N PHE A 324 -8.68 6.00 -0.11
CA PHE A 324 -8.13 7.16 0.58
C PHE A 324 -8.75 8.47 0.07
N HIS A 325 -8.94 8.63 -1.23
CA HIS A 325 -9.62 9.81 -1.80
C HIS A 325 -11.07 9.90 -1.31
N ASN A 326 -11.81 8.79 -1.23
CA ASN A 326 -13.17 8.80 -0.71
C ASN A 326 -13.25 9.00 0.82
N ARG A 327 -12.23 8.60 1.60
CA ARG A 327 -12.07 9.01 3.00
C ARG A 327 -11.75 10.51 3.11
N MET A 328 -10.89 11.03 2.23
CA MET A 328 -10.50 12.45 2.20
C MET A 328 -11.66 13.37 1.85
N LYS A 329 -12.51 13.01 0.88
CA LYS A 329 -13.77 13.72 0.53
C LYS A 329 -14.71 13.92 1.74
N GLN A 330 -14.45 13.27 2.87
CA GLN A 330 -15.21 13.38 4.11
C GLN A 330 -14.41 13.93 5.29
N TYR A 331 -13.10 14.17 5.17
CA TYR A 331 -12.24 14.53 6.30
C TYR A 331 -12.78 15.76 7.04
N LYS A 332 -12.83 15.72 8.38
CA LYS A 332 -13.53 16.74 9.18
C LYS A 332 -12.98 18.16 8.95
N CYS A 333 -11.69 18.26 8.64
CA CYS A 333 -10.99 19.50 8.36
C CYS A 333 -10.60 19.62 6.88
N LEU A 334 -11.38 19.03 5.96
CA LEU A 334 -11.27 19.33 4.53
C LEU A 334 -11.76 20.77 4.29
N THR A 335 -10.94 21.61 3.66
CA THR A 335 -11.27 23.00 3.33
C THR A 335 -11.31 23.24 1.83
N LYS A 336 -12.19 24.15 1.37
CA LYS A 336 -12.17 24.70 0.01
C LYS A 336 -11.30 25.96 -0.11
N ASP A 337 -10.97 26.61 1.01
CA ASP A 337 -10.05 27.75 1.08
C ASP A 337 -8.63 27.21 1.37
N SER A 338 -7.76 27.29 0.37
CA SER A 338 -6.36 26.84 0.48
C SER A 338 -5.50 27.74 1.38
N SER A 339 -5.94 28.96 1.71
CA SER A 339 -5.26 29.84 2.67
C SER A 339 -5.44 29.42 4.14
N LEU A 340 -6.37 28.49 4.41
CA LEU A 340 -6.51 27.79 5.69
C LEU A 340 -5.68 26.48 5.73
N ALA A 341 -5.15 26.01 4.60
CA ALA A 341 -4.60 24.67 4.49
C ALA A 341 -3.22 24.52 5.14
N SER A 342 -3.15 23.59 6.08
CA SER A 342 -1.93 23.16 6.78
C SER A 342 -1.14 22.11 5.97
N ALA A 343 -1.83 21.32 5.13
CA ALA A 343 -1.28 20.47 4.07
C ALA A 343 -2.23 20.42 2.86
N VAL A 344 -1.75 19.94 1.71
CA VAL A 344 -2.47 19.91 0.43
C VAL A 344 -2.47 18.51 -0.19
N TYR A 345 -3.64 17.90 -0.38
CA TYR A 345 -3.78 16.57 -1.00
C TYR A 345 -3.88 16.65 -2.53
N VAL A 346 -3.12 15.80 -3.22
CA VAL A 346 -3.15 15.60 -4.67
C VAL A 346 -3.84 14.26 -4.98
N PRO A 347 -5.13 14.24 -5.38
CA PRO A 347 -5.88 13.02 -5.65
C PRO A 347 -5.59 12.46 -7.06
N TYR A 348 -4.33 12.11 -7.35
CA TYR A 348 -3.93 11.30 -8.51
C TYR A 348 -3.98 9.81 -8.15
N TYR A 349 -4.26 8.93 -9.11
CA TYR A 349 -4.25 7.46 -8.93
C TYR A 349 -3.07 6.79 -9.67
N PRO A 350 -1.81 7.04 -9.27
CA PRO A 350 -0.62 6.57 -10.01
C PRO A 350 -0.52 5.06 -10.15
N GLY A 351 -1.00 4.29 -9.17
CA GLY A 351 -0.98 2.83 -9.22
C GLY A 351 -1.97 2.22 -10.21
N LEU A 352 -3.11 2.88 -10.42
CA LEU A 352 -4.11 2.49 -11.42
C LEU A 352 -3.71 2.92 -12.83
N ASP A 353 -3.18 4.13 -12.99
CA ASP A 353 -2.75 4.63 -14.29
C ASP A 353 -1.57 3.82 -14.85
N LEU A 354 -0.53 3.58 -14.04
CA LEU A 354 0.62 2.76 -14.43
C LEU A 354 0.20 1.36 -14.91
N MET A 355 -0.83 0.76 -14.30
CA MET A 355 -1.30 -0.60 -14.62
C MET A 355 -1.77 -0.74 -16.08
N ARG A 356 -2.25 0.35 -16.70
CA ARG A 356 -2.65 0.41 -18.12
C ARG A 356 -1.46 0.14 -19.06
N PHE A 357 -0.26 0.55 -18.67
CA PHE A 357 0.93 0.67 -19.54
C PHE A 357 2.14 -0.15 -19.08
N LEU A 358 2.11 -0.72 -17.87
CA LEU A 358 3.23 -1.48 -17.29
C LEU A 358 3.66 -2.66 -18.18
N TRP A 359 2.69 -3.38 -18.75
CA TRP A 359 2.91 -4.43 -19.78
C TRP A 359 2.48 -3.97 -21.19
N GLY A 360 2.69 -2.68 -21.50
CA GLY A 360 2.58 -2.11 -22.84
C GLY A 360 3.93 -2.11 -23.58
N PRO A 361 3.94 -2.11 -24.92
CA PRO A 361 5.17 -2.08 -25.72
C PRO A 361 5.83 -0.70 -25.80
N PHE A 362 5.27 0.31 -25.12
CA PHE A 362 5.70 1.71 -25.19
C PHE A 362 6.00 2.25 -23.77
N PRO A 363 7.24 2.12 -23.27
CA PRO A 363 7.54 2.44 -21.87
C PRO A 363 7.32 3.91 -21.50
N PHE A 364 7.52 4.85 -22.45
CA PHE A 364 7.29 6.28 -22.24
C PHE A 364 5.85 6.60 -21.79
N MET A 365 4.85 5.81 -22.19
CA MET A 365 3.46 6.01 -21.75
C MET A 365 3.26 5.74 -20.26
N ARG A 366 4.17 5.01 -19.60
CA ARG A 366 4.16 4.80 -18.14
C ARG A 366 4.52 6.08 -17.37
N ASP A 367 5.24 7.01 -17.99
CA ASP A 367 5.69 8.28 -17.37
C ASP A 367 4.78 9.47 -17.71
N ALA A 368 4.04 9.42 -18.83
CA ALA A 368 3.34 10.58 -19.42
C ALA A 368 2.43 11.34 -18.43
N ALA A 369 1.44 10.67 -17.83
CA ALA A 369 0.50 11.32 -16.92
C ALA A 369 1.18 11.86 -15.64
N ALA A 370 2.27 11.25 -15.19
CA ALA A 370 3.06 11.77 -14.07
C ALA A 370 3.73 13.12 -14.44
N LEU A 371 4.30 13.22 -15.63
CA LEU A 371 4.94 14.43 -16.14
C LEU A 371 3.93 15.57 -16.37
N ASP A 372 2.77 15.27 -16.95
CA ASP A 372 1.69 16.23 -17.17
C ASP A 372 1.11 16.75 -15.84
N LEU A 373 0.95 15.88 -14.84
CA LEU A 373 0.55 16.29 -13.50
C LEU A 373 1.59 17.21 -12.84
N MET A 374 2.89 16.91 -12.98
CA MET A 374 3.94 17.77 -12.42
C MET A 374 4.01 19.13 -13.13
N LYS A 375 3.72 19.21 -14.43
CA LYS A 375 3.50 20.48 -15.14
C LYS A 375 2.31 21.25 -14.54
N TRP A 376 1.14 20.61 -14.45
CA TRP A 376 -0.08 21.24 -13.91
C TRP A 376 0.10 21.72 -12.47
N LEU A 377 0.77 20.95 -11.60
CA LEU A 377 1.00 21.29 -10.19
C LEU A 377 1.85 22.55 -10.01
N ARG A 378 2.96 22.69 -10.75
CA ARG A 378 3.88 23.85 -10.65
C ARG A 378 3.23 25.18 -11.02
N GLU A 379 2.17 25.15 -11.83
CA GLU A 379 1.40 26.34 -12.19
C GLU A 379 0.54 26.86 -11.02
N ARG A 380 0.07 25.97 -10.12
CA ARG A 380 -0.88 26.29 -9.05
C ARG A 380 -0.27 27.26 -8.01
N PRO A 381 -1.07 28.20 -7.45
CA PRO A 381 -0.59 29.09 -6.39
C PRO A 381 -0.28 28.34 -5.08
N GLU A 382 -0.99 27.23 -4.79
CA GLU A 382 -0.74 26.36 -3.64
C GLU A 382 0.70 25.83 -3.63
N TRP A 383 1.19 25.34 -4.78
CA TRP A 383 2.54 24.78 -4.91
C TRP A 383 3.61 25.76 -4.43
N LYS A 384 3.44 27.03 -4.82
CA LYS A 384 4.39 28.12 -4.61
C LYS A 384 4.49 28.56 -3.14
N ARG A 385 3.59 28.11 -2.25
CA ARG A 385 3.63 28.41 -0.81
C ARG A 385 4.86 27.84 -0.09
N MET A 386 5.20 26.59 -0.42
CA MET A 386 6.27 25.81 0.23
C MET A 386 7.04 24.94 -0.78
N ASP A 387 6.99 25.28 -2.08
CA ASP A 387 7.56 24.49 -3.19
C ASP A 387 7.13 23.02 -3.17
N GLY A 388 5.82 22.78 -3.02
CA GLY A 388 5.24 21.44 -2.91
C GLY A 388 5.50 20.71 -1.58
N ARG A 389 6.30 21.25 -0.65
CA ARG A 389 6.65 20.57 0.62
C ARG A 389 5.50 20.49 1.63
N ASP A 390 4.42 21.22 1.41
CA ASP A 390 3.14 21.05 2.11
C ASP A 390 2.15 20.11 1.38
N HIS A 391 2.52 19.60 0.19
CA HIS A 391 1.69 18.70 -0.59
C HIS A 391 1.92 17.22 -0.21
N PHE A 392 0.91 16.39 -0.47
CA PHE A 392 1.02 14.94 -0.37
C PHE A 392 0.11 14.21 -1.36
N MET A 393 0.50 12.98 -1.73
CA MET A 393 -0.30 12.08 -2.57
C MET A 393 -0.29 10.65 -2.02
N VAL A 394 -1.09 9.77 -2.62
CA VAL A 394 -1.22 8.36 -2.24
C VAL A 394 -1.03 7.49 -3.48
N ALA A 395 -0.35 6.36 -3.32
CA ALA A 395 -0.26 5.29 -4.31
C ALA A 395 -0.64 3.95 -3.69
N GLY A 396 -1.47 3.19 -4.38
CA GLY A 396 -1.89 1.85 -3.99
C GLY A 396 -0.90 0.77 -4.37
N ARG A 397 0.29 1.13 -4.85
CA ARG A 397 1.34 0.21 -5.26
C ARG A 397 2.65 0.49 -4.53
N THR A 398 3.61 -0.43 -4.65
CA THR A 398 4.88 -0.34 -3.90
C THR A 398 5.78 0.75 -4.48
N THR A 399 6.70 1.27 -3.67
CA THR A 399 7.76 2.20 -4.11
C THR A 399 8.53 1.72 -5.35
N TRP A 400 8.66 0.40 -5.52
CA TRP A 400 9.44 -0.23 -6.60
C TRP A 400 8.78 -0.05 -7.97
N ASP A 401 7.46 0.12 -8.02
CA ASP A 401 6.72 0.37 -9.26
C ASP A 401 6.91 1.82 -9.77
N PHE A 402 7.49 2.71 -8.95
CA PHE A 402 7.62 4.15 -9.21
C PHE A 402 9.08 4.65 -9.21
N MET A 403 10.05 3.75 -9.05
CA MET A 403 11.48 4.05 -8.87
C MET A 403 12.36 3.75 -10.10
N ARG A 404 11.78 3.60 -11.29
CA ARG A 404 12.58 3.34 -12.50
C ARG A 404 13.56 4.48 -12.76
N THR A 405 14.81 4.14 -13.03
CA THR A 405 15.87 5.11 -13.31
C THR A 405 15.81 5.56 -14.79
N PRO A 406 16.35 6.74 -15.16
CA PRO A 406 16.22 7.24 -16.52
C PRO A 406 17.08 6.52 -17.56
N GLU A 407 18.09 5.76 -17.15
CA GLU A 407 19.08 5.13 -18.04
C GLU A 407 18.54 3.92 -18.80
N ASN A 408 17.44 3.32 -18.34
CA ASN A 408 16.82 2.15 -18.96
C ASN A 408 15.30 2.28 -19.01
N GLU A 409 14.75 2.47 -20.21
CA GLU A 409 13.30 2.51 -20.41
C GLU A 409 12.64 1.13 -20.32
N SER A 410 13.37 0.05 -20.56
CA SER A 410 12.83 -1.32 -20.54
C SER A 410 12.57 -1.85 -19.12
N ASP A 411 13.13 -1.22 -18.09
CA ASP A 411 13.00 -1.66 -16.70
C ASP A 411 11.56 -1.58 -16.17
N TRP A 412 11.34 -2.16 -14.99
CA TRP A 412 10.05 -2.21 -14.33
C TRP A 412 9.55 -0.82 -13.89
N GLY A 413 8.24 -0.59 -14.00
CA GLY A 413 7.60 0.59 -13.42
C GLY A 413 7.76 1.89 -14.22
N ASN A 414 7.60 3.01 -13.52
CA ASN A 414 7.76 4.37 -14.04
C ASN A 414 8.69 5.23 -13.16
N ARG A 415 8.90 6.49 -13.55
CA ARG A 415 9.87 7.41 -12.93
C ARG A 415 9.29 8.31 -11.83
N LEU A 416 8.05 8.08 -11.38
CA LEU A 416 7.30 9.02 -10.52
C LEU A 416 8.06 9.42 -9.24
N MET A 417 8.59 8.46 -8.47
CA MET A 417 9.27 8.74 -7.18
C MET A 417 10.60 9.49 -7.32
N ILE A 418 11.17 9.57 -8.52
CA ILE A 418 12.42 10.30 -8.80
C ILE A 418 12.20 11.68 -9.44
N LEU A 419 10.97 12.07 -9.78
CA LEU A 419 10.67 13.41 -10.28
C LEU A 419 10.96 14.47 -9.20
N PRO A 420 11.60 15.62 -9.52
CA PRO A 420 11.94 16.65 -8.53
C PRO A 420 10.75 17.13 -7.70
N GLU A 421 9.59 17.28 -8.34
CA GLU A 421 8.34 17.69 -7.72
C GLU A 421 7.84 16.64 -6.70
N ILE A 422 7.98 15.35 -7.01
CA ILE A 422 7.62 14.26 -6.09
C ILE A 422 8.59 14.16 -4.91
N ARG A 423 9.88 14.47 -5.11
CA ARG A 423 10.89 14.53 -4.04
C ARG A 423 10.62 15.64 -3.02
N ASN A 424 9.98 16.75 -3.43
CA ASN A 424 9.56 17.82 -2.51
C ASN A 424 8.33 17.44 -1.67
N MET A 425 7.34 16.74 -2.23
CA MET A 425 6.08 16.41 -1.53
C MET A 425 6.20 15.15 -0.65
N THR A 426 5.14 14.81 0.10
CA THR A 426 5.08 13.53 0.85
C THR A 426 4.25 12.50 0.08
N MET A 427 4.82 11.33 -0.23
CA MET A 427 4.11 10.26 -0.93
C MET A 427 3.78 9.12 0.05
N LEU A 428 2.51 8.71 0.09
CA LEU A 428 2.02 7.60 0.91
C LEU A 428 1.88 6.35 0.03
N LEU A 429 2.51 5.24 0.41
CA LEU A 429 2.55 4.01 -0.39
C LEU A 429 2.18 2.79 0.44
N ILE A 430 1.72 1.70 -0.17
CA ILE A 430 1.54 0.43 0.55
C ILE A 430 2.89 -0.17 1.03
N GLU A 431 3.99 0.16 0.36
CA GLU A 431 5.36 -0.17 0.77
C GLU A 431 6.30 0.98 0.35
N SER A 432 7.14 1.48 1.26
CA SER A 432 8.09 2.58 1.05
C SER A 432 9.54 2.10 1.02
N SER A 433 10.39 2.81 0.28
CA SER A 433 11.83 2.48 0.21
C SER A 433 12.55 2.88 1.50
N PRO A 434 13.43 2.03 2.05
CA PRO A 434 14.25 2.41 3.22
C PRO A 434 15.31 3.48 2.88
N TRP A 435 15.58 3.70 1.60
CA TRP A 435 16.59 4.63 1.08
C TRP A 435 15.95 5.89 0.47
N ASN A 436 14.91 6.42 1.10
CA ASN A 436 14.09 7.51 0.57
C ASN A 436 13.44 8.31 1.72
N TYR A 437 13.42 9.64 1.64
CA TYR A 437 12.94 10.52 2.73
C TYR A 437 11.52 11.08 2.54
N HIS A 438 10.90 10.87 1.36
CA HIS A 438 9.60 11.43 0.98
C HIS A 438 8.48 10.38 0.88
N GLY A 439 8.81 9.11 0.67
CA GLY A 439 7.89 7.98 0.70
C GLY A 439 7.68 7.42 2.12
N PHE A 440 6.42 7.29 2.55
CA PHE A 440 6.02 6.71 3.84
C PHE A 440 5.05 5.55 3.64
N ALA A 441 5.26 4.45 4.36
CA ALA A 441 4.40 3.27 4.22
C ALA A 441 3.13 3.37 5.07
N VAL A 442 1.99 3.14 4.44
CA VAL A 442 0.67 3.04 5.05
C VAL A 442 0.10 1.62 4.85
N PRO A 443 -0.75 1.11 5.75
CA PRO A 443 -1.28 -0.26 5.68
C PRO A 443 -1.90 -0.63 4.33
N TYR A 444 -1.64 -1.86 3.88
CA TYR A 444 -2.35 -2.44 2.74
C TYR A 444 -3.86 -2.52 3.06
N PRO A 445 -4.76 -2.27 2.09
CA PRO A 445 -6.19 -2.54 2.27
C PRO A 445 -6.46 -3.99 2.68
N THR A 446 -7.05 -4.17 3.86
CA THR A 446 -7.51 -5.47 4.41
C THR A 446 -8.89 -5.86 3.87
N TYR A 447 -9.47 -6.98 4.33
CA TYR A 447 -10.85 -7.39 3.95
C TYR A 447 -11.98 -6.81 4.83
N PHE A 448 -11.65 -6.13 5.93
CA PHE A 448 -12.60 -5.59 6.90
C PHE A 448 -12.61 -4.06 6.86
N HIS A 449 -13.80 -3.49 6.68
CA HIS A 449 -14.08 -2.07 6.55
C HIS A 449 -15.38 -1.75 7.31
N PRO A 450 -15.30 -1.49 8.62
CA PRO A 450 -16.48 -1.23 9.45
C PRO A 450 -17.16 0.08 9.03
N SER A 451 -18.47 0.14 9.26
CA SER A 451 -19.27 1.35 9.07
C SER A 451 -19.62 2.03 10.40
N THR A 452 -19.34 1.36 11.53
CA THR A 452 -19.68 1.77 12.90
C THR A 452 -18.60 1.36 13.91
N ASN A 453 -18.55 2.03 15.07
CA ASN A 453 -17.67 1.60 16.17
C ASN A 453 -18.13 0.28 16.82
N ALA A 454 -19.42 -0.05 16.70
CA ALA A 454 -19.98 -1.30 17.19
C ALA A 454 -19.36 -2.52 16.50
N GLU A 455 -19.19 -2.49 15.17
CA GLU A 455 -18.53 -3.57 14.40
C GLU A 455 -17.07 -3.77 14.84
N ILE A 456 -16.33 -2.68 15.10
CA ILE A 456 -14.94 -2.72 15.61
C ILE A 456 -14.89 -3.43 16.97
N LEU A 457 -15.76 -3.03 17.90
CA LEU A 457 -15.83 -3.61 19.25
C LEU A 457 -16.27 -5.08 19.22
N GLN A 458 -17.24 -5.43 18.38
CA GLN A 458 -17.68 -6.81 18.16
C GLN A 458 -16.53 -7.67 17.62
N TRP A 459 -15.79 -7.18 16.62
CA TRP A 459 -14.66 -7.90 16.03
C TRP A 459 -13.50 -8.08 17.02
N GLN A 460 -13.07 -7.02 17.72
CA GLN A 460 -12.04 -7.14 18.77
C GLN A 460 -12.47 -8.13 19.87
N ASN A 461 -13.73 -8.05 20.33
CA ASN A 461 -14.27 -8.98 21.31
C ASN A 461 -14.44 -10.41 20.76
N ARG A 462 -14.58 -10.60 19.45
CA ARG A 462 -14.46 -11.92 18.82
C ARG A 462 -13.01 -12.40 18.88
N MET A 463 -12.03 -11.58 18.49
CA MET A 463 -10.61 -11.95 18.47
C MET A 463 -10.06 -12.36 19.83
N ARG A 464 -10.49 -11.68 20.91
CA ARG A 464 -10.18 -12.04 22.30
C ARG A 464 -10.72 -13.41 22.71
N ARG A 465 -11.88 -13.81 22.18
CA ARG A 465 -12.61 -15.06 22.54
C ARG A 465 -12.29 -16.26 21.64
N ILE A 466 -11.55 -16.09 20.54
CA ILE A 466 -11.23 -17.21 19.63
C ILE A 466 -10.18 -18.15 20.24
N LYS A 467 -10.53 -19.44 20.32
CA LYS A 467 -9.61 -20.53 20.68
C LYS A 467 -8.72 -20.87 19.47
N ARG A 468 -7.43 -20.56 19.57
CA ARG A 468 -6.42 -20.85 18.52
C ARG A 468 -5.85 -22.26 18.74
N ARG A 469 -5.99 -23.13 17.74
CA ARG A 469 -5.60 -24.55 17.79
C ARG A 469 -4.13 -24.76 17.42
N TYR A 470 -3.61 -23.92 16.54
CA TYR A 470 -2.25 -24.05 16.01
C TYR A 470 -1.32 -23.06 16.70
N LEU A 471 -0.06 -23.47 16.92
CA LEU A 471 0.97 -22.58 17.43
C LEU A 471 1.28 -21.51 16.39
N PHE A 472 1.47 -21.91 15.13
CA PHE A 472 1.75 -20.99 14.04
C PHE A 472 1.12 -21.42 12.70
N SER A 473 1.07 -20.51 11.74
CA SER A 473 0.67 -20.82 10.36
C SER A 473 1.42 -20.00 9.32
N PHE A 474 1.57 -20.58 8.14
CA PHE A 474 2.03 -19.88 6.94
C PHE A 474 0.99 -20.01 5.82
N VAL A 475 0.85 -18.94 5.04
CA VAL A 475 0.04 -18.87 3.82
C VAL A 475 0.96 -18.30 2.74
N GLY A 476 1.21 -19.08 1.69
CA GLY A 476 2.13 -18.71 0.61
C GLY A 476 2.56 -19.90 -0.25
N ALA A 477 3.50 -19.64 -1.15
CA ALA A 477 4.09 -20.62 -2.06
C ALA A 477 5.63 -20.51 -2.03
N PRO A 478 6.39 -21.56 -2.39
CA PRO A 478 7.83 -21.44 -2.60
C PRO A 478 8.09 -20.53 -3.80
N ARG A 479 9.24 -19.85 -3.83
CA ARG A 479 9.67 -19.03 -4.98
C ARG A 479 11.05 -19.51 -5.45
N PRO A 480 11.12 -20.63 -6.21
CA PRO A 480 12.39 -21.25 -6.59
C PRO A 480 13.28 -20.33 -7.44
N ASN A 481 12.65 -19.45 -8.24
CA ASN A 481 13.36 -18.48 -9.10
C ASN A 481 13.94 -17.29 -8.31
N LEU A 482 13.69 -17.19 -7.00
CA LEU A 482 14.20 -16.14 -6.12
C LEU A 482 15.11 -16.77 -5.07
N GLY A 483 16.41 -16.87 -5.37
CA GLY A 483 17.38 -17.64 -4.58
C GLY A 483 17.55 -17.24 -3.10
N ASP A 484 17.07 -16.06 -2.70
CA ASP A 484 17.03 -15.59 -1.31
C ASP A 484 15.66 -15.69 -0.63
N SER A 485 14.69 -16.35 -1.27
CA SER A 485 13.37 -16.58 -0.70
C SER A 485 13.39 -17.66 0.39
N ILE A 486 13.40 -17.24 1.65
CA ILE A 486 13.29 -18.10 2.86
C ILE A 486 11.95 -18.88 3.00
N ARG A 487 11.12 -18.87 1.96
CA ARG A 487 9.76 -19.43 1.99
C ARG A 487 9.77 -20.95 1.99
N SER A 488 10.71 -21.57 1.29
CA SER A 488 10.83 -23.04 1.21
C SER A 488 11.15 -23.62 2.59
N GLU A 489 12.13 -23.07 3.28
CA GLU A 489 12.56 -23.47 4.63
C GLU A 489 11.45 -23.23 5.67
N ILE A 490 10.67 -22.15 5.52
CA ILE A 490 9.46 -21.90 6.32
C ILE A 490 8.40 -22.99 6.08
N MET A 491 8.18 -23.39 4.82
CA MET A 491 7.23 -24.44 4.47
C MET A 491 7.68 -25.81 4.99
N ASP A 492 8.96 -26.13 4.88
CA ASP A 492 9.52 -27.40 5.34
C ASP A 492 9.55 -27.50 6.87
N GLN A 493 9.95 -26.44 7.58
CA GLN A 493 9.80 -26.39 9.03
C GLN A 493 8.33 -26.50 9.47
N CYS A 494 7.40 -25.89 8.72
CA CYS A 494 5.96 -26.01 8.99
C CYS A 494 5.46 -27.45 8.79
N LYS A 495 5.84 -28.11 7.69
CA LYS A 495 5.52 -29.52 7.40
C LYS A 495 6.10 -30.45 8.47
N ALA A 496 7.36 -30.25 8.86
CA ALA A 496 8.03 -30.99 9.93
C ALA A 496 7.36 -30.81 11.32
N SER A 497 6.75 -29.64 11.58
CA SER A 497 6.07 -29.31 12.85
C SER A 497 4.71 -30.02 13.03
N ARG A 498 4.31 -30.89 12.09
CA ARG A 498 3.12 -31.77 12.14
C ARG A 498 1.82 -31.06 12.56
N ARG A 499 1.41 -31.19 13.83
CA ARG A 499 0.14 -30.65 14.37
C ARG A 499 0.26 -29.23 14.93
N LYS A 500 1.48 -28.68 15.06
CA LYS A 500 1.72 -27.34 15.63
C LYS A 500 1.62 -26.23 14.58
N CYS A 501 2.02 -26.50 13.34
CA CYS A 501 1.85 -25.57 12.23
C CYS A 501 0.55 -25.85 11.43
N LYS A 502 0.01 -24.83 10.77
CA LYS A 502 -1.02 -24.95 9.74
C LYS A 502 -0.52 -24.31 8.45
N LEU A 503 -0.42 -25.08 7.36
CA LEU A 503 0.07 -24.60 6.08
C LEU A 503 -1.07 -24.45 5.07
N LEU A 504 -1.12 -23.33 4.35
CA LEU A 504 -1.90 -23.17 3.11
C LEU A 504 -0.93 -22.92 1.96
N GLU A 505 -0.79 -23.92 1.09
CA GLU A 505 0.11 -23.87 -0.08
C GLU A 505 -0.63 -23.22 -1.26
N CYS A 506 -0.15 -22.05 -1.68
CA CYS A 506 -0.72 -21.24 -2.76
C CYS A 506 -0.17 -21.66 -4.13
N VAL A 507 -0.42 -22.91 -4.52
CA VAL A 507 -0.05 -23.43 -5.85
C VAL A 507 -0.95 -22.86 -6.96
N SER A 508 -0.47 -22.80 -8.21
CA SER A 508 -1.31 -22.47 -9.38
C SER A 508 -2.56 -23.36 -9.45
N GLY A 509 -3.68 -22.80 -9.94
CA GLY A 509 -5.02 -23.43 -9.88
C GLY A 509 -5.63 -23.53 -8.47
N SER A 510 -4.90 -23.23 -7.39
CA SER A 510 -5.45 -23.25 -6.02
C SER A 510 -6.17 -21.95 -5.70
N GLN A 511 -7.45 -21.88 -6.07
CA GLN A 511 -8.39 -20.79 -5.75
C GLN A 511 -8.57 -20.50 -4.24
N LYS A 512 -7.83 -21.18 -3.34
CA LYS A 512 -7.88 -21.02 -1.88
C LYS A 512 -7.14 -19.79 -1.37
N CYS A 513 -6.07 -19.36 -2.04
CA CYS A 513 -5.30 -18.17 -1.62
C CYS A 513 -5.84 -16.85 -2.15
N TYR A 514 -6.89 -16.89 -2.98
CA TYR A 514 -7.63 -15.72 -3.44
C TYR A 514 -8.98 -15.53 -2.72
N LYS A 515 -9.37 -16.49 -1.87
CA LYS A 515 -10.66 -16.48 -1.14
C LYS A 515 -10.49 -15.97 0.29
N PRO A 516 -11.04 -14.78 0.65
CA PRO A 516 -10.74 -14.12 1.92
C PRO A 516 -11.15 -14.93 3.15
N ASP A 517 -12.27 -15.64 3.06
CA ASP A 517 -12.77 -16.50 4.13
C ASP A 517 -11.78 -17.64 4.44
N GLN A 518 -11.10 -18.19 3.43
CA GLN A 518 -10.10 -19.24 3.61
C GLN A 518 -8.86 -18.70 4.30
N ILE A 519 -8.31 -17.57 3.85
CA ILE A 519 -7.14 -16.91 4.44
C ILE A 519 -7.40 -16.60 5.92
N MET A 520 -8.53 -15.96 6.22
CA MET A 520 -8.91 -15.61 7.59
C MET A 520 -9.14 -16.86 8.46
N LYS A 521 -9.80 -17.92 7.96
CA LYS A 521 -9.92 -19.21 8.66
C LYS A 521 -8.58 -19.86 9.02
N PHE A 522 -7.47 -19.48 8.38
CA PHE A 522 -6.13 -19.88 8.81
C PHE A 522 -5.61 -19.00 9.94
N PHE A 523 -5.54 -17.68 9.76
CA PHE A 523 -4.99 -16.76 10.76
C PHE A 523 -5.80 -16.74 12.08
N LEU A 524 -7.14 -16.81 12.00
CA LEU A 524 -8.02 -16.92 13.17
C LEU A 524 -7.73 -18.20 13.99
N SER A 525 -7.29 -19.28 13.35
CA SER A 525 -7.03 -20.57 14.01
C SER A 525 -5.63 -20.68 14.66
N SER A 526 -4.76 -19.69 14.47
CA SER A 526 -3.34 -19.73 14.82
C SER A 526 -2.96 -18.69 15.89
N THR A 527 -1.95 -19.01 16.71
CA THR A 527 -1.38 -18.06 17.68
C THR A 527 -0.42 -17.07 17.02
N PHE A 528 0.50 -17.57 16.19
CA PHE A 528 1.47 -16.80 15.42
C PHE A 528 1.24 -16.96 13.91
N CYS A 529 1.54 -15.93 13.12
CA CYS A 529 1.37 -15.95 11.66
C CYS A 529 2.69 -15.53 10.99
N LEU A 530 3.24 -16.41 10.16
CA LEU A 530 4.55 -16.21 9.55
C LEU A 530 4.45 -15.25 8.36
N GLN A 531 5.15 -14.12 8.45
CA GLN A 531 5.20 -13.07 7.43
C GLN A 531 6.65 -12.87 6.92
N PRO A 532 7.20 -13.85 6.17
CA PRO A 532 8.37 -13.58 5.35
C PRO A 532 8.06 -12.57 4.23
N PRO A 533 9.10 -11.94 3.63
CA PRO A 533 8.99 -11.17 2.40
C PRO A 533 8.35 -11.93 1.21
N GLY A 534 8.22 -11.21 0.10
CA GLY A 534 7.91 -11.79 -1.20
C GLY A 534 8.76 -11.18 -2.30
N ASP A 535 8.07 -10.77 -3.35
CA ASP A 535 8.58 -9.95 -4.46
C ASP A 535 9.08 -8.58 -3.97
N SER A 536 8.56 -8.14 -2.82
CA SER A 536 8.91 -6.94 -2.06
C SER A 536 8.96 -7.25 -0.55
N TYR A 537 9.30 -6.29 0.32
CA TYR A 537 9.55 -6.56 1.73
C TYR A 537 8.29 -6.98 2.51
N THR A 538 7.13 -6.44 2.16
CA THR A 538 5.87 -6.60 2.91
C THR A 538 4.80 -7.26 2.07
N ARG A 539 3.77 -7.80 2.72
CA ARG A 539 2.58 -8.38 2.08
C ARG A 539 1.32 -7.97 2.84
N ARG A 540 0.22 -7.81 2.11
CA ARG A 540 -1.14 -7.65 2.64
C ARG A 540 -1.47 -8.64 3.77
N SER A 541 -0.99 -9.88 3.65
CA SER A 541 -1.16 -10.94 4.65
C SER A 541 -0.69 -10.57 6.06
N THR A 542 0.25 -9.63 6.20
CA THR A 542 0.65 -9.04 7.49
C THR A 542 -0.56 -8.41 8.19
N PHE A 543 -1.25 -7.50 7.51
CA PHE A 543 -2.36 -6.72 8.04
C PHE A 543 -3.60 -7.60 8.25
N ASP A 544 -3.90 -8.52 7.32
CA ASP A 544 -4.98 -9.51 7.51
C ASP A 544 -4.70 -10.44 8.70
N SER A 545 -3.44 -10.76 9.02
CA SER A 545 -3.10 -11.56 10.20
C SER A 545 -3.28 -10.80 11.52
N ILE A 546 -2.98 -9.49 11.53
CA ILE A 546 -3.23 -8.61 12.68
C ILE A 546 -4.74 -8.42 12.89
N LEU A 547 -5.48 -8.18 11.80
CA LEU A 547 -6.95 -8.17 11.77
C LEU A 547 -7.53 -9.46 12.37
N ALA A 548 -6.94 -10.62 12.07
CA ALA A 548 -7.31 -11.92 12.64
C ALA A 548 -6.82 -12.16 14.08
N GLY A 549 -6.26 -11.16 14.78
CA GLY A 549 -5.71 -11.28 16.13
C GLY A 549 -4.54 -12.29 16.26
N CYS A 550 -3.87 -12.57 15.15
CA CYS A 550 -2.73 -13.47 15.05
C CYS A 550 -1.44 -12.66 15.17
N ILE A 551 -0.49 -13.13 15.97
CA ILE A 551 0.73 -12.36 16.25
C ILE A 551 1.69 -12.53 15.04
N PRO A 552 2.02 -11.47 14.29
CA PRO A 552 2.91 -11.57 13.14
C PRO A 552 4.33 -11.95 13.56
N VAL A 553 4.96 -12.80 12.74
CA VAL A 553 6.36 -13.21 12.87
C VAL A 553 7.09 -12.72 11.63
N PHE A 554 7.97 -11.73 11.80
CA PHE A 554 8.71 -11.10 10.71
C PHE A 554 10.13 -11.65 10.61
N PHE A 555 10.65 -11.68 9.39
CA PHE A 555 11.97 -12.25 9.08
C PHE A 555 12.95 -11.23 8.47
N HIS A 556 12.46 -10.03 8.16
CA HIS A 556 13.22 -8.88 7.68
C HIS A 556 12.72 -7.62 8.41
N PRO A 557 13.59 -6.71 8.89
CA PRO A 557 13.13 -5.47 9.54
C PRO A 557 12.37 -4.56 8.58
N GLY A 558 12.67 -4.65 7.28
CA GLY A 558 11.93 -3.98 6.21
C GLY A 558 10.47 -4.42 6.07
N SER A 559 10.07 -5.62 6.54
CA SER A 559 8.69 -6.12 6.42
C SER A 559 7.67 -5.45 7.35
N ALA A 560 8.14 -4.59 8.27
CA ALA A 560 7.27 -3.83 9.18
C ALA A 560 7.97 -2.60 9.78
N TYR A 561 9.10 -2.82 10.46
CA TYR A 561 9.66 -1.91 11.45
C TYR A 561 10.28 -0.65 10.83
N ALA A 562 10.93 -0.81 9.68
CA ALA A 562 11.56 0.29 8.94
C ALA A 562 10.61 1.11 8.05
N GLN A 563 9.30 0.79 8.07
CA GLN A 563 8.33 1.29 7.10
C GLN A 563 7.10 1.94 7.75
N TYR A 564 6.29 1.17 8.49
CA TYR A 564 4.97 1.63 8.97
C TYR A 564 5.08 2.42 10.29
N ILE A 565 6.05 3.32 10.39
CA ILE A 565 6.50 4.00 11.62
C ILE A 565 5.42 4.86 12.31
N TRP A 566 4.35 5.24 11.60
CA TRP A 566 3.20 5.98 12.16
C TRP A 566 2.08 5.05 12.67
N HIS A 567 2.04 3.81 12.19
CA HIS A 567 0.95 2.86 12.42
C HIS A 567 1.30 1.77 13.45
N LEU A 568 2.57 1.34 13.50
CA LEU A 568 3.05 0.28 14.37
C LEU A 568 3.84 0.82 15.58
N PRO A 569 3.78 0.17 16.76
CA PRO A 569 4.60 0.56 17.91
C PRO A 569 6.10 0.46 17.64
N LYS A 570 6.90 1.42 18.16
CA LYS A 570 8.37 1.35 18.11
C LYS A 570 8.95 0.13 18.85
N ASP A 571 8.32 -0.29 19.94
CA ASP A 571 8.66 -1.54 20.63
C ASP A 571 8.03 -2.72 19.88
N ILE A 572 8.80 -3.28 18.96
CA ILE A 572 8.43 -4.43 18.11
C ILE A 572 7.98 -5.65 18.95
N SER A 573 8.51 -5.78 20.17
CA SER A 573 8.31 -6.95 21.03
C SER A 573 6.95 -6.96 21.74
N LYS A 574 6.19 -5.86 21.65
CA LYS A 574 4.80 -5.76 22.15
C LYS A 574 3.77 -6.35 21.20
N TYR A 575 4.01 -6.44 19.90
CA TYR A 575 3.00 -6.90 18.93
C TYR A 575 3.49 -7.98 17.96
N SER A 576 4.79 -8.29 17.93
CA SER A 576 5.37 -9.18 16.92
C SER A 576 6.53 -10.02 17.47
N VAL A 577 6.99 -10.98 16.67
CA VAL A 577 8.23 -11.73 16.90
C VAL A 577 9.15 -11.54 15.71
N PHE A 578 10.40 -11.14 15.95
CA PHE A 578 11.44 -11.13 14.92
C PHE A 578 12.24 -12.44 14.95
N ILE A 579 12.45 -13.06 13.78
CA ILE A 579 13.34 -14.20 13.60
C ILE A 579 14.20 -13.93 12.36
N PRO A 580 15.49 -13.58 12.49
CA PRO A 580 16.38 -13.30 11.36
C PRO A 580 16.28 -14.33 10.22
N GLY A 581 15.82 -13.90 9.05
CA GLY A 581 15.57 -14.79 7.90
C GLY A 581 16.80 -15.61 7.50
N LYS A 582 17.99 -14.99 7.54
CA LYS A 582 19.28 -15.65 7.30
C LYS A 582 19.50 -16.85 8.23
N ASN A 583 19.16 -16.75 9.52
CA ASN A 583 19.29 -17.86 10.46
C ASN A 583 18.31 -19.00 10.16
N VAL A 584 17.16 -18.72 9.52
CA VAL A 584 16.21 -19.75 9.07
C VAL A 584 16.74 -20.45 7.82
N LYS A 585 17.23 -19.68 6.83
CA LYS A 585 17.85 -20.17 5.59
C LYS A 585 19.05 -21.08 5.88
N GLU A 586 19.90 -20.68 6.82
CA GLU A 586 21.09 -21.41 7.25
C GLU A 586 20.79 -22.56 8.26
N GLY A 587 19.52 -22.88 8.53
CA GLY A 587 19.10 -23.93 9.47
C GLY A 587 19.38 -23.67 10.95
N LYS A 588 20.04 -22.56 11.29
CA LYS A 588 20.43 -22.15 12.65
C LYS A 588 19.23 -21.80 13.55
N ALA A 589 18.10 -21.42 12.98
CA ALA A 589 16.86 -21.05 13.70
C ALA A 589 15.71 -22.01 13.40
N SER A 590 15.18 -22.66 14.46
CA SER A 590 13.96 -23.45 14.41
C SER A 590 12.77 -22.64 14.90
N ILE A 591 11.85 -22.31 13.99
CA ILE A 591 10.69 -21.45 14.22
C ILE A 591 9.79 -22.04 15.33
N GLU A 592 9.52 -23.35 15.28
CA GLU A 592 8.72 -24.03 16.30
C GLU A 592 9.35 -23.90 17.69
N LYS A 593 10.67 -24.12 17.82
CA LYS A 593 11.39 -24.05 19.10
C LYS A 593 11.41 -22.62 19.66
N ILE A 594 11.58 -21.61 18.80
CA ILE A 594 11.53 -20.20 19.20
C ILE A 594 10.13 -19.83 19.69
N LEU A 595 9.09 -20.07 18.89
CA LEU A 595 7.72 -19.68 19.23
C LEU A 595 7.15 -20.47 20.43
N SER A 596 7.56 -21.72 20.60
CA SER A 596 7.18 -22.56 21.76
C SER A 596 7.82 -22.10 23.08
N ARG A 597 8.91 -21.33 23.06
CA ARG A 597 9.60 -20.81 24.26
C ARG A 597 9.01 -19.50 24.79
N ILE A 598 8.15 -18.82 24.02
CA ILE A 598 7.56 -17.53 24.42
C ILE A 598 6.55 -17.76 25.57
N PRO A 599 6.73 -17.15 26.76
CA PRO A 599 5.84 -17.38 27.89
C PRO A 599 4.39 -17.03 27.59
N ARG A 600 3.45 -17.86 28.05
CA ARG A 600 2.00 -17.69 27.79
C ARG A 600 1.49 -16.29 28.15
N GLY A 601 2.00 -15.68 29.22
CA GLY A 601 1.69 -14.28 29.58
C GLY A 601 2.09 -13.29 28.50
N LYS A 602 3.31 -13.38 27.95
CA LYS A 602 3.75 -12.54 26.82
C LYS A 602 2.93 -12.82 25.56
N VAL A 603 2.54 -14.06 25.28
CA VAL A 603 1.63 -14.38 24.16
C VAL A 603 0.25 -13.73 24.31
N VAL A 604 -0.30 -13.67 25.53
CA VAL A 604 -1.57 -12.98 25.81
C VAL A 604 -1.41 -11.46 25.64
N ALA A 605 -0.37 -10.87 26.21
CA ALA A 605 -0.08 -9.44 26.06
C ALA A 605 0.12 -9.03 24.59
N MET A 606 0.92 -9.79 23.83
CA MET A 606 1.13 -9.52 22.40
C MET A 606 -0.16 -9.64 21.59
N ARG A 607 -1.05 -10.58 21.93
CA ARG A 607 -2.35 -10.68 21.26
C ARG A 607 -3.24 -9.49 21.55
N GLU A 608 -3.28 -9.00 22.79
CA GLU A 608 -4.12 -7.85 23.14
C GLU A 608 -3.63 -6.57 22.46
N GLU A 609 -2.31 -6.37 22.34
CA GLU A 609 -1.73 -5.27 21.55
C GLU A 609 -2.08 -5.40 20.06
N VAL A 610 -1.93 -6.59 19.46
CA VAL A 610 -2.34 -6.86 18.07
C VAL A 610 -3.83 -6.54 17.87
N ILE A 611 -4.70 -6.91 18.82
CA ILE A 611 -6.15 -6.60 18.78
C ILE A 611 -6.41 -5.08 18.94
N ARG A 612 -5.64 -4.39 19.78
CA ARG A 612 -5.69 -2.93 19.95
C ARG A 612 -5.28 -2.17 18.68
N LEU A 613 -4.34 -2.71 17.91
CA LEU A 613 -3.85 -2.10 16.67
C LEU A 613 -4.82 -2.22 15.49
N ILE A 614 -5.75 -3.18 15.48
CA ILE A 614 -6.69 -3.44 14.37
C ILE A 614 -7.26 -2.18 13.71
N PRO A 615 -7.92 -1.23 14.41
CA PRO A 615 -8.47 -0.02 13.77
C PRO A 615 -7.43 0.81 13.01
N ARG A 616 -6.23 1.05 13.59
CA ARG A 616 -5.15 1.86 13.00
C ARG A 616 -4.50 1.25 11.75
N LEU A 617 -4.89 0.01 11.41
CA LEU A 617 -4.32 -0.83 10.36
C LEU A 617 -5.32 -1.26 9.28
N MET A 618 -6.55 -0.74 9.35
CA MET A 618 -7.58 -0.87 8.32
C MET A 618 -8.16 0.50 7.97
N TYR A 619 -8.97 0.57 6.91
CA TYR A 619 -9.68 1.79 6.52
C TYR A 619 -11.17 1.61 6.82
N PHE A 620 -11.85 2.61 7.39
CA PHE A 620 -13.29 2.56 7.60
C PHE A 620 -14.04 2.67 6.26
N ASN A 621 -15.26 2.13 6.19
CA ASN A 621 -16.10 2.23 5.01
C ASN A 621 -16.50 3.69 4.75
N PRO A 622 -16.19 4.30 3.59
CA PRO A 622 -16.64 5.65 3.26
C PRO A 622 -18.18 5.79 3.29
N SER A 623 -18.94 4.72 3.08
CA SER A 623 -20.41 4.74 3.19
C SER A 623 -20.94 4.86 4.64
N GLY A 624 -20.07 4.84 5.64
CA GLY A 624 -20.45 4.76 7.06
C GLY A 624 -21.11 6.03 7.60
N LYS A 625 -22.26 5.88 8.28
CA LYS A 625 -22.91 6.98 9.01
C LYS A 625 -22.05 7.35 10.23
N ARG A 626 -21.54 8.58 10.26
CA ARG A 626 -20.71 9.14 11.34
C ARG A 626 -21.52 9.50 12.61
N GLY A 627 -22.28 8.55 13.16
CA GLY A 627 -22.92 8.73 14.47
C GLY A 627 -21.90 8.83 15.60
N ASP A 628 -20.88 7.96 15.57
CA ASP A 628 -19.94 7.77 16.69
C ASP A 628 -18.54 8.37 16.42
N VAL A 629 -18.46 9.66 16.08
CA VAL A 629 -17.17 10.30 15.74
C VAL A 629 -16.18 10.27 16.93
N GLY A 630 -14.96 9.79 16.69
CA GLY A 630 -13.80 10.05 17.57
C GLY A 630 -13.40 8.95 18.56
N ARG A 631 -14.06 7.78 18.59
CA ARG A 631 -13.63 6.67 19.47
C ARG A 631 -12.40 5.90 18.96
N PHE A 632 -12.26 5.80 17.65
CA PHE A 632 -11.18 5.07 16.98
C PHE A 632 -10.67 5.89 15.79
N GLU A 633 -9.37 5.80 15.55
CA GLU A 633 -8.68 6.33 14.36
C GLU A 633 -8.41 5.16 13.41
N ASP A 634 -8.69 5.34 12.12
CA ASP A 634 -8.35 4.36 11.08
C ASP A 634 -6.97 4.64 10.45
N ALA A 635 -6.53 3.77 9.53
CA ALA A 635 -5.28 3.95 8.80
C ALA A 635 -5.25 5.23 7.93
N PHE A 636 -6.39 5.77 7.51
CA PHE A 636 -6.45 7.08 6.85
C PHE A 636 -6.23 8.21 7.87
N ASP A 637 -6.91 8.18 9.01
CA ASP A 637 -6.83 9.22 10.04
C ASP A 637 -5.38 9.34 10.58
N VAL A 638 -4.73 8.18 10.83
CA VAL A 638 -3.33 8.10 11.28
C VAL A 638 -2.35 8.63 10.22
N ALA A 639 -2.57 8.33 8.94
CA ALA A 639 -1.69 8.79 7.87
C ALA A 639 -1.81 10.30 7.62
N VAL A 640 -3.02 10.86 7.69
CA VAL A 640 -3.24 12.31 7.55
C VAL A 640 -2.62 13.07 8.72
N GLU A 641 -2.74 12.58 9.95
CA GLU A 641 -2.07 13.17 11.12
C GLU A 641 -0.53 13.12 10.97
N GLY A 642 0.02 12.00 10.49
CA GLY A 642 1.46 11.86 10.19
C GLY A 642 1.97 12.86 9.15
N VAL A 643 1.20 13.08 8.07
CA VAL A 643 1.48 14.13 7.07
C VAL A 643 1.42 15.52 7.68
N LEU A 644 0.38 15.85 8.44
CA LEU A 644 0.23 17.18 9.07
C LEU A 644 1.40 17.49 10.02
N GLN A 645 1.80 16.52 10.85
CA GLN A 645 2.94 16.65 11.75
C GLN A 645 4.26 16.82 10.99
N ARG A 646 4.47 16.05 9.91
CA ARG A 646 5.64 16.21 9.03
C ARG A 646 5.68 17.60 8.40
N VAL A 647 4.59 18.06 7.79
CA VAL A 647 4.52 19.36 7.11
C VAL A 647 4.74 20.53 8.09
N GLU A 648 4.22 20.43 9.32
CA GLU A 648 4.49 21.44 10.36
C GLU A 648 5.95 21.43 10.85
N GLY A 649 6.59 20.26 10.92
CA GLY A 649 8.03 20.15 11.19
C GLY A 649 8.89 20.75 10.07
N LEU A 650 8.53 20.48 8.80
CA LEU A 650 9.14 21.08 7.62
C LEU A 650 8.99 22.61 7.61
N ARG A 651 7.80 23.11 7.96
CA ARG A 651 7.50 24.55 8.05
C ARG A 651 8.43 25.26 9.03
N LYS A 652 8.57 24.73 10.25
CA LYS A 652 9.45 25.33 11.29
C LYS A 652 10.90 25.41 10.86
N LYS A 653 11.48 24.32 10.31
CA LYS A 653 12.85 24.32 9.79
C LYS A 653 13.11 25.44 8.76
N ILE A 654 12.15 25.70 7.86
CA ILE A 654 12.29 26.72 6.82
C ILE A 654 12.08 28.14 7.41
N GLU A 655 11.20 28.31 8.39
CA GLU A 655 11.04 29.59 9.14
C GLU A 655 12.28 29.93 9.98
N GLU A 656 12.92 28.92 10.57
CA GLU A 656 14.20 29.00 11.28
C GLU A 656 15.39 29.28 10.33
N GLY A 657 15.18 29.13 9.02
CA GLY A 657 16.15 29.45 7.98
C GLY A 657 17.13 28.32 7.61
N ASN A 658 16.82 27.06 7.94
CA ASN A 658 17.61 25.93 7.45
C ASN A 658 17.25 25.63 5.98
N GLU A 659 18.21 25.75 5.08
CA GLU A 659 18.04 25.37 3.67
C GLU A 659 18.09 23.84 3.48
N GLU A 660 18.77 23.11 4.37
CA GLU A 660 18.82 21.65 4.36
C GLU A 660 17.64 21.07 5.16
N ILE A 661 16.74 20.41 4.45
CA ILE A 661 15.52 19.82 5.04
C ILE A 661 15.90 18.67 6.00
N PHE A 662 16.91 17.89 5.62
CA PHE A 662 17.38 16.69 6.30
C PHE A 662 18.90 16.72 6.37
N ASP A 663 19.44 16.73 7.57
CA ASP A 663 20.87 16.90 7.84
C ASP A 663 21.61 15.53 7.74
N PHE A 664 21.11 14.62 6.88
CA PHE A 664 21.56 13.24 6.72
C PHE A 664 21.48 12.73 5.26
N PRO A 665 22.39 11.83 4.82
CA PRO A 665 22.31 11.20 3.49
C PRO A 665 21.07 10.31 3.29
N GLU A 666 20.43 10.40 2.13
CA GLU A 666 19.14 9.75 1.80
C GLU A 666 19.16 8.22 1.97
N GLN A 667 20.31 7.55 1.81
CA GLN A 667 20.43 6.11 2.06
C GLN A 667 20.21 5.70 3.54
N PHE A 668 20.28 6.64 4.48
CA PHE A 668 20.01 6.41 5.90
C PHE A 668 18.60 6.84 6.33
N SER A 669 17.70 7.12 5.38
CA SER A 669 16.33 7.59 5.68
C SER A 669 15.56 6.66 6.61
N TRP A 670 15.60 5.33 6.40
CA TRP A 670 14.98 4.36 7.32
C TRP A 670 15.46 4.52 8.76
N LYS A 671 16.76 4.75 8.93
CA LYS A 671 17.41 4.79 10.24
C LYS A 671 17.02 6.06 10.99
N TYR A 672 17.06 7.21 10.33
CA TYR A 672 16.57 8.47 10.90
C TYR A 672 15.06 8.40 11.19
N ASN A 673 14.26 7.86 10.27
CA ASN A 673 12.80 7.75 10.43
C ASN A 673 12.39 6.83 11.61
N VAL A 674 13.16 5.77 11.90
CA VAL A 674 12.90 4.87 13.04
C VAL A 674 13.48 5.42 14.36
N PHE A 675 14.77 5.79 14.37
CA PHE A 675 15.53 6.05 15.61
C PHE A 675 15.75 7.55 15.91
N GLY A 676 15.65 8.43 14.90
CA GLY A 676 15.95 9.86 15.02
C GLY A 676 17.43 10.22 14.89
N ASN A 677 18.29 9.26 14.55
CA ASN A 677 19.73 9.46 14.30
C ASN A 677 20.23 8.58 13.13
N VAL A 678 21.53 8.60 12.85
CA VAL A 678 22.17 7.75 11.82
C VAL A 678 23.25 6.81 12.37
N GLU A 679 23.24 6.53 13.67
CA GLU A 679 24.23 5.70 14.38
C GLU A 679 24.20 4.22 13.95
N ARG A 680 25.29 3.47 14.17
CA ARG A 680 25.38 2.06 13.74
C ARG A 680 24.30 1.20 14.43
N HIS A 681 23.50 0.46 13.65
CA HIS A 681 22.41 -0.38 14.17
C HIS A 681 22.58 -1.85 13.77
N GLU A 682 21.99 -2.78 14.55
CA GLU A 682 21.98 -4.21 14.21
C GLU A 682 21.19 -4.56 12.93
N TRP A 683 20.51 -3.58 12.33
CA TRP A 683 19.74 -3.74 11.08
C TRP A 683 20.47 -3.21 9.84
N ASP A 684 21.67 -2.63 10.00
CA ASP A 684 22.41 -2.04 8.88
C ASP A 684 22.63 -3.07 7.75
N SER A 685 23.04 -4.30 8.12
CA SER A 685 23.23 -5.43 7.20
C SER A 685 21.96 -6.04 6.59
N TYR A 686 20.80 -5.41 6.77
CA TYR A 686 19.55 -5.73 6.05
C TYR A 686 19.18 -4.63 5.02
N PHE A 687 19.92 -3.51 5.01
CA PHE A 687 19.70 -2.36 4.15
C PHE A 687 20.98 -1.86 3.45
N ASP A 688 22.12 -2.50 3.68
CA ASP A 688 23.28 -2.42 2.80
C ASP A 688 22.85 -2.77 1.36
N ARG A 689 23.15 -1.89 0.40
CA ARG A 689 22.92 -2.18 -1.02
C ARG A 689 24.07 -3.06 -1.56
N PRO A 690 23.79 -4.03 -2.43
CA PRO A 690 24.82 -4.71 -3.23
C PRO A 690 25.65 -3.74 -4.08
#